data_AF-A0AAN5BYK3-F1
#
_entry.id   AF-A0AAN5BYK3-F1
#
_cell.length_a   1.000
_cell.length_b   1.000
_cell.length_c   1.000
_cell.angle_alpha   90.00
_cell.angle_beta   90.00
_cell.angle_gamma   90.00
#
_symmetry.space_group_name_H-M   'P 1'
#
loop_
_entity.id
_entity.type
_entity.pdbx_description
1 polymer ?
#
loop_
_entity_poly.entity_id
_entity_poly.type
_entity_poly.pdbx_seq_one_letter_code
_entity_poly.pdbx_strand_id
1 'polypeptide(L)'
;MGSHAPAVAGKPDPKKGPYQATPWNIQLSATDTPGFTHVEKLEQRSADRASDLVMNNHSKFHTFHDEIVGFHSFLHPLINLGFALEFQQPFLAAECLASTCMHPPYPAEFLTATEQHVECNGRPRSLPILSTVEMMRLDPVVATAVGPKDGNNRIADALLKRALKELIPHLSHFQVERTEEDLARKTAEILQASAYICGAAQHPRKVEALDFVMLHSLTAAVFFPTIIRQEWISIETRARLLEWKGRSDLITYAALGCPQLYPDRITGYRPKEVATGWPDVVQHARVYQDDGHACKVIRALMCAEKVCQPFEGEEGFPLKKADFLTLADMTMDSVERMLDPNWVRQTEKVKQMSAQGRGQHSQRFAVLYFYAYECSESEIQNLPPRAELNHGLKSPNKNMTGRLEQPIRLSSSSTPSEEYTIVMRRYAILGATGNTGQALLNVLLQSPDNQIHAYCRSASKLNRLYPEITQHRQVKVWEGSLEDVSLLSECIRGTRAVFMVVAIPDNMPYCTIAQDCTNAVLNALKRLQVEGCQSLPKLIVLSSASLEDSLCADVPPLIHRILNIAAGNLYSDLAEAEKTLRAEKHWVSTTFVKPGGLVHDVQRGHTLSTTTAKTPVSFLDVAAGMVEIANVDDKRYDMMNVSVNAIGDGTAFPWKGVYYVMTGLLFHFFPWTYKYFGDCPMARPKKDI
;
A
#
# COMPACT_ATOMS: atom_id res chain seq x y z
N MET A 1 -33.36 18.35 -6.12
CA MET A 1 -32.80 19.25 -5.09
C MET A 1 -32.41 18.39 -3.91
N GLY A 2 -31.17 18.55 -3.47
CA GLY A 2 -30.46 17.69 -2.51
C GLY A 2 -28.99 17.73 -2.90
N SER A 3 -28.29 18.79 -2.51
CA SER A 3 -26.87 19.00 -2.79
C SER A 3 -26.03 17.93 -2.10
N HIS A 4 -25.34 17.09 -2.86
CA HIS A 4 -24.26 16.26 -2.33
C HIS A 4 -23.05 17.17 -2.08
N ALA A 5 -22.93 17.68 -0.85
CA ALA A 5 -21.67 18.22 -0.36
C ALA A 5 -20.66 17.06 -0.24
N PRO A 6 -19.38 17.26 -0.56
CA PRO A 6 -18.34 16.26 -0.31
C PRO A 6 -18.27 15.98 1.20
N ALA A 7 -18.28 14.70 1.56
CA ALA A 7 -18.28 14.27 2.96
C ALA A 7 -16.91 14.54 3.59
N VAL A 8 -16.88 15.48 4.53
CA VAL A 8 -15.76 15.73 5.43
C VAL A 8 -15.53 14.50 6.30
N ALA A 9 -14.27 14.12 6.55
CA ALA A 9 -13.90 13.02 7.43
C ALA A 9 -14.40 13.27 8.87
N GLY A 10 -15.64 12.86 9.15
CA GLY A 10 -16.34 13.13 10.40
C GLY A 10 -17.45 12.10 10.65
N LYS A 11 -17.13 11.13 11.50
CA LYS A 11 -17.94 10.01 12.02
C LYS A 11 -18.39 8.93 11.01
N PRO A 12 -18.14 7.64 11.32
CA PRO A 12 -18.71 6.55 10.54
C PRO A 12 -20.24 6.53 10.66
N ASP A 13 -20.93 6.52 9.51
CA ASP A 13 -22.37 6.25 9.42
C ASP A 13 -22.60 4.74 9.67
N PRO A 14 -23.27 4.35 10.77
CA PRO A 14 -23.44 2.94 11.11
C PRO A 14 -24.28 2.15 10.10
N LYS A 15 -24.93 2.82 9.13
CA LYS A 15 -25.73 2.17 8.07
C LYS A 15 -24.96 1.87 6.77
N LYS A 16 -23.72 2.36 6.61
CA LYS A 16 -22.97 2.28 5.33
C LYS A 16 -21.77 1.33 5.30
N GLY A 17 -21.55 0.53 6.34
CA GLY A 17 -20.34 -0.30 6.44
C GLY A 17 -19.07 0.56 6.63
N PRO A 18 -17.88 -0.06 6.82
CA PRO A 18 -16.65 0.70 6.95
C PRO A 18 -16.37 1.50 5.67
N TYR A 19 -16.17 2.81 5.80
CA TYR A 19 -15.84 3.70 4.69
C TYR A 19 -14.46 3.30 4.15
N GLN A 20 -14.37 2.84 2.90
CA GLN A 20 -13.09 2.55 2.26
C GLN A 20 -12.49 3.86 1.72
N ALA A 21 -11.31 4.22 2.22
CA ALA A 21 -10.53 5.30 1.64
C ALA A 21 -10.05 4.86 0.25
N THR A 22 -10.37 5.64 -0.77
CA THR A 22 -9.86 5.48 -2.13
C THR A 22 -8.78 6.55 -2.37
N PRO A 23 -7.91 6.41 -3.37
CA PRO A 23 -6.91 7.42 -3.70
C PRO A 23 -7.48 8.82 -3.99
N TRP A 24 -8.80 8.96 -4.12
CA TRP A 24 -9.48 10.16 -4.64
C TRP A 24 -10.57 10.70 -3.71
N ASN A 25 -10.70 10.16 -2.50
CA ASN A 25 -11.74 10.58 -1.55
C ASN A 25 -11.20 11.02 -0.18
N ILE A 26 -9.89 11.25 -0.08
CA ILE A 26 -9.24 11.72 1.16
C ILE A 26 -9.20 13.25 1.13
N GLN A 27 -10.07 13.88 1.92
CA GLN A 27 -10.07 15.32 2.14
C GLN A 27 -9.87 15.61 3.62
N LEU A 28 -8.73 16.20 3.95
CA LEU A 28 -8.42 16.75 5.27
C LEU A 28 -9.01 18.16 5.38
N SER A 29 -9.42 18.54 6.58
CA SER A 29 -9.99 19.85 6.87
C SER A 29 -9.17 20.55 7.94
N ALA A 30 -8.90 21.85 7.76
CA ALA A 30 -8.25 22.64 8.80
C ALA A 30 -9.20 23.01 9.95
N THR A 31 -10.52 22.86 9.75
CA THR A 31 -11.55 23.26 10.73
C THR A 31 -12.31 22.09 11.34
N ASP A 32 -12.46 20.99 10.59
CA ASP A 32 -13.44 19.96 10.92
C ASP A 32 -12.83 18.69 11.54
N THR A 33 -11.50 18.56 11.54
CA THR A 33 -10.81 17.50 12.29
C THR A 33 -10.42 18.00 13.68
N PRO A 34 -10.79 17.30 14.78
CA PRO A 34 -10.53 17.74 16.15
C PRO A 34 -9.06 17.54 16.58
N GLY A 35 -8.08 17.70 15.67
CA GLY A 35 -6.66 17.46 15.97
C GLY A 35 -6.23 18.20 17.24
N PHE A 36 -5.86 17.45 18.28
CA PHE A 36 -5.60 17.98 19.63
C PHE A 36 -4.22 18.63 19.78
N THR A 37 -3.32 18.44 18.82
CA THR A 37 -2.14 19.28 18.61
C THR A 37 -2.49 20.40 17.65
N HIS A 38 -2.92 21.54 18.19
CA HIS A 38 -3.10 22.75 17.40
C HIS A 38 -1.73 23.33 17.05
N VAL A 39 -1.35 23.26 15.78
CA VAL A 39 -0.43 24.25 15.22
C VAL A 39 -1.26 25.52 15.05
N GLU A 40 -0.88 26.61 15.73
CA GLU A 40 -1.54 27.90 15.52
C GLU A 40 -1.46 28.27 14.02
N LYS A 41 -2.56 28.78 13.46
CA LYS A 41 -2.66 29.20 12.05
C LYS A 41 -2.56 28.06 11.04
N LEU A 42 -3.14 26.90 11.33
CA LEU A 42 -3.33 25.87 10.30
C LEU A 42 -4.26 26.42 9.21
N GLU A 43 -3.71 26.72 8.04
CA GLU A 43 -4.49 27.22 6.91
C GLU A 43 -5.13 26.06 6.15
N GLN A 44 -6.33 26.29 5.58
CA GLN A 44 -6.99 25.31 4.72
C GLN A 44 -6.08 24.85 3.56
N ARG A 45 -5.22 25.75 3.03
CA ARG A 45 -4.23 25.40 2.01
C ARG A 45 -3.30 24.25 2.43
N SER A 46 -2.98 24.15 3.72
CA SER A 46 -2.08 23.12 4.25
C SER A 46 -2.80 21.78 4.34
N ALA A 47 -4.07 21.78 4.74
CA ALA A 47 -4.93 20.60 4.73
C ALA A 47 -5.20 20.12 3.29
N ASP A 48 -5.45 21.03 2.36
CA ASP A 48 -5.60 20.74 0.93
C ASP A 48 -4.32 20.14 0.37
N ARG A 49 -3.16 20.74 0.68
CA ARG A 49 -1.87 20.22 0.23
C ARG A 49 -1.55 18.84 0.80
N ALA A 50 -1.88 18.59 2.07
CA ALA A 50 -1.70 17.27 2.68
C ALA A 50 -2.64 16.25 2.03
N SER A 51 -3.91 16.61 1.76
CA SER A 51 -4.86 15.78 1.02
C SER A 51 -4.32 15.43 -0.36
N ASP A 52 -3.84 16.42 -1.11
CA ASP A 52 -3.20 16.22 -2.41
C ASP A 52 -2.01 15.26 -2.32
N LEU A 53 -1.12 15.46 -1.34
CA LEU A 53 0.07 14.64 -1.20
C LEU A 53 -0.28 13.19 -0.83
N VAL A 54 -1.29 12.97 0.02
CA VAL A 54 -1.76 11.64 0.41
C VAL A 54 -2.42 10.94 -0.76
N MET A 55 -3.31 11.63 -1.48
CA MET A 55 -3.95 11.14 -2.69
C MET A 55 -2.92 10.81 -3.78
N ASN A 56 -1.93 11.70 -3.99
CA ASN A 56 -0.81 11.46 -4.92
C ASN A 56 0.09 10.30 -4.48
N ASN A 57 0.32 10.14 -3.18
CA ASN A 57 1.15 9.06 -2.66
C ASN A 57 0.46 7.71 -2.90
N HIS A 58 -0.81 7.61 -2.51
CA HIS A 58 -1.63 6.43 -2.77
C HIS A 58 -1.71 6.11 -4.26
N SER A 59 -1.89 7.13 -5.10
CA SER A 59 -2.04 6.94 -6.54
C SER A 59 -0.75 6.57 -7.27
N LYS A 60 0.40 7.09 -6.84
CA LYS A 60 1.72 6.83 -7.44
C LYS A 60 2.38 5.56 -6.92
N PHE A 61 2.27 5.31 -5.62
CA PHE A 61 3.07 4.29 -4.93
C PHE A 61 2.22 3.15 -4.40
N HIS A 62 0.89 3.18 -4.63
CA HIS A 62 -0.05 2.16 -4.16
C HIS A 62 0.06 1.92 -2.65
N THR A 63 0.41 2.96 -1.88
CA THR A 63 0.43 2.90 -0.43
C THR A 63 -1.01 2.89 0.08
N PHE A 64 -1.54 1.69 0.31
CA PHE A 64 -2.90 1.50 0.80
C PHE A 64 -2.99 1.93 2.26
N HIS A 65 -3.85 2.93 2.55
CA HIS A 65 -4.31 3.15 3.91
C HIS A 65 -5.02 1.90 4.47
N ASP A 66 -5.60 1.05 3.61
CA ASP A 66 -6.31 -0.18 3.99
C ASP A 66 -5.41 -1.25 4.64
N GLU A 67 -4.11 -1.33 4.32
CA GLU A 67 -3.21 -2.27 5.00
C GLU A 67 -2.85 -1.81 6.43
N ILE A 68 -2.93 -0.50 6.70
CA ILE A 68 -2.79 0.08 8.04
C ILE A 68 -4.08 -0.12 8.87
N VAL A 69 -5.23 -0.36 8.23
CA VAL A 69 -6.50 -0.67 8.92
C VAL A 69 -6.43 -2.03 9.65
N GLY A 70 -5.45 -2.88 9.33
CA GLY A 70 -5.20 -4.13 10.06
C GLY A 70 -4.56 -3.97 11.44
N PHE A 71 -3.85 -2.87 11.70
CA PHE A 71 -3.14 -2.62 12.97
C PHE A 71 -3.51 -1.24 13.50
N HIS A 72 -4.59 -1.21 14.28
CA HIS A 72 -5.07 0.01 14.89
C HIS A 72 -4.02 0.57 15.87
N SER A 73 -3.42 1.70 15.49
CA SER A 73 -3.01 2.82 16.35
C SER A 73 -2.05 2.52 17.51
N PHE A 74 -0.77 2.32 17.22
CA PHE A 74 0.30 2.46 18.22
C PHE A 74 1.65 2.83 17.59
N LEU A 75 2.20 4.03 17.89
CA LEU A 75 3.48 4.61 17.40
C LEU A 75 3.78 4.53 15.87
N HIS A 76 2.97 3.85 15.05
CA HIS A 76 3.18 3.68 13.61
C HIS A 76 3.20 5.01 12.85
N PRO A 77 2.33 5.99 13.16
CA PRO A 77 2.49 7.31 12.55
C PRO A 77 3.87 7.91 12.89
N LEU A 78 4.34 7.80 14.13
CA LEU A 78 5.68 8.29 14.51
C LEU A 78 6.81 7.54 13.78
N ILE A 79 6.70 6.23 13.60
CA ILE A 79 7.65 5.42 12.83
C ILE A 79 7.68 5.87 11.36
N ASN A 80 6.51 6.09 10.76
CA ASN A 80 6.40 6.55 9.38
C ASN A 80 6.93 7.98 9.21
N LEU A 81 6.65 8.88 10.17
CA LEU A 81 7.26 10.22 10.21
C LEU A 81 8.77 10.13 10.29
N GLY A 82 9.29 9.24 11.13
CA GLY A 82 10.72 9.00 11.28
C GLY A 82 11.39 8.62 9.96
N PHE A 83 10.81 7.66 9.24
CA PHE A 83 11.26 7.29 7.90
C PHE A 83 11.16 8.46 6.91
N ALA A 84 10.07 9.24 6.97
CA ALA A 84 9.87 10.38 6.10
C ALA A 84 10.95 11.45 6.31
N LEU A 85 11.30 11.75 7.56
CA LEU A 85 12.33 12.73 7.89
C LEU A 85 13.74 12.22 7.54
N GLU A 86 14.04 10.98 7.87
CA GLU A 86 15.37 10.39 7.65
C GLU A 86 15.69 10.21 6.17
N PHE A 87 14.74 9.72 5.39
CA PHE A 87 14.91 9.52 3.96
C PHE A 87 14.44 10.70 3.12
N GLN A 88 14.04 11.80 3.76
CA GLN A 88 13.55 13.02 3.11
C GLN A 88 12.42 12.73 2.10
N GLN A 89 11.45 11.93 2.51
CA GLN A 89 10.32 11.49 1.69
C GLN A 89 9.06 12.31 2.02
N PRO A 90 8.76 13.41 1.29
CA PRO A 90 7.66 14.31 1.61
C PRO A 90 6.27 13.65 1.47
N PHE A 91 6.13 12.67 0.58
CA PHE A 91 4.88 11.92 0.42
C PHE A 91 4.59 11.03 1.64
N LEU A 92 5.62 10.40 2.20
CA LEU A 92 5.50 9.60 3.41
C LEU A 92 5.21 10.49 4.64
N ALA A 93 5.74 11.72 4.67
CA ALA A 93 5.40 12.70 5.71
C ALA A 93 3.91 13.05 5.66
N ALA A 94 3.38 13.32 4.46
CA ALA A 94 1.96 13.61 4.28
C ALA A 94 1.07 12.43 4.67
N GLU A 95 1.44 11.21 4.25
CA GLU A 95 0.73 9.98 4.61
C GLU A 95 0.69 9.77 6.13
N CYS A 96 1.83 9.94 6.80
CA CYS A 96 1.91 9.88 8.25
C CYS A 96 0.96 10.89 8.93
N LEU A 97 1.01 12.15 8.49
CA LEU A 97 0.18 13.21 9.08
C LEU A 97 -1.32 12.90 8.89
N ALA A 98 -1.71 12.43 7.71
CA ALA A 98 -3.08 12.01 7.44
C ALA A 98 -3.49 10.80 8.27
N SER A 99 -2.64 9.77 8.34
CA SER A 99 -2.86 8.59 9.20
C SER A 99 -3.06 9.01 10.66
N THR A 100 -2.25 9.94 11.17
CA THR A 100 -2.40 10.49 12.53
C THR A 100 -3.80 11.10 12.74
N CYS A 101 -4.32 11.84 11.75
CA CYS A 101 -5.64 12.46 11.82
C CYS A 101 -6.83 11.47 11.75
N MET A 102 -6.62 10.26 11.22
CA MET A 102 -7.68 9.24 11.08
C MET A 102 -7.80 8.32 12.30
N HIS A 103 -6.81 8.30 13.19
CA HIS A 103 -6.82 7.44 14.37
C HIS A 103 -7.50 8.11 15.58
N PRO A 104 -8.10 7.32 16.50
CA PRO A 104 -8.64 7.85 17.75
C PRO A 104 -7.56 8.59 18.54
N PRO A 105 -7.87 9.77 19.11
CA PRO A 105 -6.91 10.65 19.76
C PRO A 105 -6.56 10.21 21.19
N TYR A 106 -6.69 8.93 21.53
CA TYR A 106 -6.49 8.44 22.90
C TYR A 106 -5.11 8.84 23.51
N PRO A 107 -4.01 9.01 22.74
CA PRO A 107 -2.76 9.48 23.34
C PRO A 107 -2.86 10.87 23.97
N ALA A 108 -3.76 11.73 23.45
CA ALA A 108 -3.99 13.05 24.02
C ALA A 108 -4.49 12.97 25.46
N GLU A 109 -5.24 11.92 25.84
CA GLU A 109 -5.82 11.75 27.18
C GLU A 109 -4.75 11.69 28.27
N PHE A 110 -3.60 11.07 27.99
CA PHE A 110 -2.50 11.01 28.95
C PHE A 110 -1.42 12.06 28.69
N LEU A 111 -1.12 12.40 27.44
CA LEU A 111 -0.08 13.37 27.11
C LEU A 111 -0.43 14.77 27.61
N THR A 112 -1.61 15.27 27.26
CA THR A 112 -2.04 16.62 27.66
C THR A 112 -2.37 16.70 29.14
N ALA A 113 -2.97 15.65 29.71
CA ALA A 113 -3.21 15.59 31.15
C ALA A 113 -1.91 15.59 31.97
N THR A 114 -0.86 14.93 31.46
CA THR A 114 0.47 14.98 32.09
C THR A 114 1.09 16.38 31.98
N GLU A 115 0.96 17.06 30.84
CA GLU A 115 1.40 18.44 30.69
C GLU A 115 0.68 19.38 31.67
N GLN A 116 -0.64 19.30 31.73
CA GLN A 116 -1.46 20.08 32.68
C GLN A 116 -1.10 19.79 34.14
N HIS A 117 -0.82 18.52 34.47
CA HIS A 117 -0.37 18.15 35.80
C HIS A 117 0.97 18.81 36.16
N VAL A 118 1.93 18.80 35.25
CA VAL A 118 3.24 19.46 35.41
C VAL A 118 3.08 20.97 35.53
N GLU A 119 2.20 21.58 34.75
CA GLU A 119 1.91 23.02 34.83
C GLU A 119 1.29 23.42 36.17
N CYS A 120 0.32 22.65 36.67
CA CYS A 120 -0.38 22.95 37.92
C CYS A 120 0.45 22.66 39.19
N ASN A 121 1.34 21.66 39.15
CA ASN A 121 2.09 21.21 40.34
C ASN A 121 3.58 21.58 40.31
N GLY A 122 4.04 22.20 39.22
CA GLY A 122 5.45 22.51 38.98
C GLY A 122 6.20 21.35 38.35
N ARG A 123 7.32 21.67 37.68
CA ARG A 123 8.14 20.68 36.99
C ARG A 123 8.86 19.78 37.99
N PRO A 124 8.55 18.47 38.06
CA PRO A 124 9.23 17.57 38.96
C PRO A 124 10.68 17.34 38.49
N ARG A 125 11.51 16.83 39.40
CA ARG A 125 12.83 16.34 39.03
C ARG A 125 12.69 15.21 38.00
N SER A 126 13.42 15.32 36.90
CA SER A 126 13.49 14.28 35.87
C SER A 126 14.12 13.01 36.45
N LEU A 127 13.49 11.86 36.27
CA LEU A 127 14.03 10.55 36.63
C LEU A 127 14.46 9.77 35.39
N PRO A 128 15.41 8.82 35.51
CA PRO A 128 15.64 7.83 34.47
C PRO A 128 14.35 7.07 34.17
N ILE A 129 14.04 6.87 32.89
CA ILE A 129 12.80 6.22 32.45
C ILE A 129 12.64 4.80 33.04
N LEU A 130 13.73 4.07 33.23
CA LEU A 130 13.71 2.74 33.88
C LEU A 130 13.35 2.80 35.37
N SER A 131 13.65 3.90 36.05
CA SER A 131 13.20 4.13 37.42
C SER A 131 11.69 4.36 37.47
N THR A 132 11.14 5.10 36.51
CA THR A 132 9.68 5.29 36.37
C THR A 132 8.96 3.98 36.03
N VAL A 133 9.55 3.13 35.17
CA VAL A 133 9.07 1.77 34.88
C VAL A 133 8.93 0.94 36.15
N GLU A 134 9.92 0.99 37.04
CA GLU A 134 9.88 0.26 38.32
C GLU A 134 8.82 0.85 39.27
N MET A 135 8.69 2.17 39.34
CA MET A 135 7.63 2.83 40.12
C MET A 135 6.23 2.41 39.67
N MET A 136 5.98 2.36 38.35
CA MET A 136 4.71 1.91 37.77
C MET A 136 4.44 0.43 38.02
N ARG A 137 5.49 -0.40 38.13
CA ARG A 137 5.36 -1.81 38.50
C ARG A 137 5.02 -2.01 39.98
N LEU A 138 5.54 -1.15 40.85
CA LEU A 138 5.30 -1.20 42.29
C LEU A 138 3.96 -0.56 42.70
N ASP A 139 3.37 0.26 41.83
CA ASP A 139 2.03 0.81 42.03
C ASP A 139 0.96 -0.28 41.77
N PRO A 140 0.22 -0.72 42.80
CA PRO A 140 -0.74 -1.81 42.64
C PRO A 140 -1.91 -1.46 41.72
N VAL A 141 -2.27 -0.18 41.59
CA VAL A 141 -3.35 0.25 40.69
C VAL A 141 -2.89 0.17 39.25
N VAL A 142 -1.70 0.69 38.95
CA VAL A 142 -1.14 0.67 37.59
C VAL A 142 -0.79 -0.75 37.17
N ALA A 143 -0.08 -1.51 38.01
CA ALA A 143 0.41 -2.85 37.67
C ALA A 143 -0.69 -3.88 37.43
N THR A 144 -1.87 -3.70 38.03
CA THR A 144 -3.03 -4.61 37.87
C THR A 144 -4.12 -4.06 36.95
N ALA A 145 -3.90 -2.89 36.35
CA ALA A 145 -4.88 -2.21 35.49
C ALA A 145 -5.23 -3.01 34.23
N VAL A 146 -4.29 -3.79 33.70
CA VAL A 146 -4.49 -4.64 32.52
C VAL A 146 -4.35 -6.10 32.94
N GLY A 147 -5.23 -6.95 32.42
CA GLY A 147 -5.26 -8.38 32.72
C GLY A 147 -5.44 -9.27 31.48
N PRO A 148 -5.32 -10.60 31.63
CA PRO A 148 -5.27 -11.53 30.48
C PRO A 148 -6.55 -11.57 29.64
N LYS A 149 -7.68 -11.15 30.22
CA LYS A 149 -8.99 -11.12 29.55
C LYS A 149 -9.23 -9.85 28.74
N ASP A 150 -8.36 -8.85 28.84
CA ASP A 150 -8.50 -7.60 28.09
C ASP A 150 -8.16 -7.83 26.60
N GLY A 151 -8.94 -7.19 25.73
CA GLY A 151 -8.82 -7.32 24.28
C GLY A 151 -7.53 -6.70 23.71
N ASN A 152 -7.43 -6.63 22.38
CA ASN A 152 -6.21 -6.16 21.72
C ASN A 152 -5.91 -4.66 21.96
N ASN A 153 -6.93 -3.84 22.19
CA ASN A 153 -6.78 -2.39 22.41
C ASN A 153 -6.57 -2.04 23.89
N ARG A 154 -5.53 -2.62 24.50
CA ARG A 154 -5.30 -2.59 25.96
C ARG A 154 -5.09 -1.21 26.55
N ILE A 155 -4.50 -0.30 25.79
CA ILE A 155 -4.25 1.08 26.25
C ILE A 155 -5.58 1.78 26.48
N ALA A 156 -6.37 1.99 25.42
CA ALA A 156 -7.59 2.77 25.49
C ALA A 156 -8.73 2.04 26.21
N ASP A 157 -8.87 0.72 26.02
CA ASP A 157 -10.02 -0.01 26.55
C ASP A 157 -9.86 -0.59 27.96
N ALA A 158 -8.63 -0.66 28.48
CA ALA A 158 -8.35 -1.14 29.83
C ALA A 158 -7.52 -0.15 30.65
N LEU A 159 -6.27 0.10 30.27
CA LEU A 159 -5.30 0.85 31.08
C LEU A 159 -5.81 2.27 31.40
N LEU A 160 -6.12 3.07 30.39
CA LEU A 160 -6.52 4.47 30.58
C LEU A 160 -7.85 4.57 31.35
N LYS A 161 -8.81 3.67 31.10
CA LYS A 161 -10.10 3.66 31.81
C LYS A 161 -9.97 3.32 33.29
N ARG A 162 -8.96 2.54 33.68
CA ARG A 162 -8.81 2.03 35.05
C ARG A 162 -7.75 2.75 35.89
N ALA A 163 -6.71 3.32 35.27
CA ALA A 163 -5.54 3.82 35.98
C ALA A 163 -4.97 5.15 35.44
N LEU A 164 -5.68 5.89 34.57
CA LEU A 164 -5.17 7.16 34.00
C LEU A 164 -4.76 8.16 35.10
N LYS A 165 -5.56 8.30 36.16
CA LYS A 165 -5.29 9.26 37.24
C LYS A 165 -3.99 8.93 37.97
N GLU A 166 -3.75 7.66 38.24
CA GLU A 166 -2.58 7.13 38.93
C GLU A 166 -1.35 7.12 38.02
N LEU A 167 -1.54 6.96 36.71
CA LEU A 167 -0.46 7.03 35.71
C LEU A 167 0.15 8.43 35.58
N ILE A 168 -0.67 9.49 35.59
CA ILE A 168 -0.23 10.87 35.32
C ILE A 168 0.97 11.30 36.19
N PRO A 169 0.97 11.11 37.53
CA PRO A 169 2.13 11.42 38.36
C PRO A 169 3.40 10.66 37.94
N HIS A 170 3.29 9.38 37.59
CA HIS A 170 4.45 8.59 37.13
C HIS A 170 5.00 9.14 35.80
N LEU A 171 4.14 9.40 34.83
CA LEU A 171 4.51 9.97 33.53
C LEU A 171 5.16 11.36 33.63
N SER A 172 4.80 12.12 34.67
CA SER A 172 5.34 13.47 34.91
C SER A 172 6.84 13.47 35.23
N HIS A 173 7.41 12.35 35.67
CA HIS A 173 8.84 12.28 36.01
C HIS A 173 9.76 12.22 34.79
N PHE A 174 9.27 11.88 33.59
CA PHE A 174 10.10 11.96 32.40
C PHE A 174 10.01 13.38 31.80
N GLN A 175 11.08 14.15 31.99
CA GLN A 175 11.22 15.55 31.58
C GLN A 175 12.48 15.74 30.74
N VAL A 176 12.40 16.63 29.74
CA VAL A 176 13.51 16.96 28.82
C VAL A 176 13.81 18.46 28.90
N GLU A 177 15.01 18.83 29.33
CA GLU A 177 15.50 20.20 29.31
C GLU A 177 15.65 20.71 27.87
N ARG A 178 15.46 22.02 27.71
CA ARG A 178 15.49 22.68 26.38
C ARG A 178 16.93 22.99 25.98
N THR A 179 17.78 21.98 25.99
CA THR A 179 19.20 22.06 25.62
C THR A 179 19.54 20.93 24.65
N GLU A 180 20.48 21.15 23.74
CA GLU A 180 20.92 20.11 22.80
C GLU A 180 21.59 18.94 23.53
N GLU A 181 22.24 19.23 24.65
CA GLU A 181 22.89 18.25 25.53
C GLU A 181 21.87 17.28 26.14
N ASP A 182 20.78 17.80 26.71
CA ASP A 182 19.75 16.95 27.32
C ASP A 182 18.89 16.25 26.25
N LEU A 183 18.63 16.88 25.09
CA LEU A 183 18.01 16.22 23.95
C LEU A 183 18.81 14.99 23.50
N ALA A 184 20.14 15.12 23.38
CA ALA A 184 21.02 14.02 23.01
C ALA A 184 21.03 12.92 24.08
N ARG A 185 21.16 13.29 25.36
CA ARG A 185 21.13 12.36 26.49
C ARG A 185 19.80 11.59 26.56
N LYS A 186 18.67 12.31 26.56
CA LYS A 186 17.33 11.72 26.66
C LYS A 186 16.98 10.87 25.44
N THR A 187 17.52 11.19 24.27
CA THR A 187 17.43 10.35 23.07
C THR A 187 18.17 9.03 23.26
N ALA A 188 19.37 9.06 23.82
CA ALA A 188 20.10 7.85 24.19
C ALA A 188 19.33 7.05 25.26
N GLU A 189 18.77 7.73 26.26
CA GLU A 189 18.02 7.10 27.35
C GLU A 189 16.78 6.32 26.85
N ILE A 190 15.99 6.87 25.92
CA ILE A 190 14.83 6.15 25.36
C ILE A 190 15.24 4.96 24.49
N LEU A 191 16.37 5.04 23.78
CA LEU A 191 16.91 3.94 22.98
C LEU A 191 17.38 2.80 23.88
N GLN A 192 18.17 3.15 24.88
CA GLN A 192 18.70 2.25 25.90
C GLN A 192 17.56 1.53 26.64
N ALA A 193 16.58 2.28 27.14
CA ALA A 193 15.47 1.73 27.89
C ALA A 193 14.57 0.84 27.02
N SER A 194 14.27 1.26 25.78
CA SER A 194 13.47 0.44 24.87
C SER A 194 14.17 -0.88 24.54
N ALA A 195 15.49 -0.86 24.29
CA ALA A 195 16.28 -2.06 24.05
C ALA A 195 16.33 -2.96 25.30
N TYR A 196 16.57 -2.37 26.47
CA TYR A 196 16.64 -3.09 27.73
C TYR A 196 15.31 -3.75 28.08
N ILE A 197 14.20 -3.01 27.98
CA ILE A 197 12.85 -3.54 28.25
C ILE A 197 12.52 -4.68 27.28
N CYS A 198 12.79 -4.53 25.97
CA CYS A 198 12.55 -5.58 24.98
C CYS A 198 13.28 -6.90 25.31
N GLY A 199 14.53 -6.82 25.80
CA GLY A 199 15.32 -7.98 26.18
C GLY A 199 15.02 -8.55 27.57
N ALA A 200 14.76 -7.68 28.55
CA ALA A 200 14.69 -8.05 29.95
C ALA A 200 13.29 -8.45 30.42
N ALA A 201 12.22 -7.99 29.76
CA ALA A 201 10.83 -8.29 30.12
C ALA A 201 10.40 -9.71 29.69
N GLN A 202 11.25 -10.70 29.94
CA GLN A 202 11.05 -12.09 29.56
C GLN A 202 11.04 -12.97 30.80
N HIS A 203 9.89 -13.57 31.09
CA HIS A 203 9.75 -14.42 32.27
C HIS A 203 10.77 -15.59 32.23
N PRO A 204 11.58 -15.84 33.28
CA PRO A 204 12.68 -16.82 33.25
C PRO A 204 12.27 -18.27 32.92
N ARG A 205 11.01 -18.62 33.23
CA ARG A 205 10.41 -19.94 32.90
C ARG A 205 9.90 -20.06 31.47
N LYS A 206 9.93 -18.98 30.68
CA LYS A 206 9.58 -18.98 29.27
C LYS A 206 10.84 -18.94 28.42
N VAL A 207 10.71 -19.48 27.21
CA VAL A 207 11.71 -19.32 26.16
C VAL A 207 11.85 -17.84 25.81
N GLU A 208 13.08 -17.43 25.49
CA GLU A 208 13.37 -16.08 25.04
C GLU A 208 12.66 -15.76 23.72
N ALA A 209 11.80 -14.76 23.74
CA ALA A 209 11.06 -14.28 22.58
C ALA A 209 10.74 -12.80 22.78
N LEU A 210 10.94 -11.98 21.73
CA LEU A 210 10.60 -10.57 21.77
C LEU A 210 9.09 -10.36 21.69
N ASP A 211 8.59 -9.42 22.49
CA ASP A 211 7.18 -9.03 22.46
C ASP A 211 6.90 -8.08 21.29
N PHE A 212 5.86 -8.39 20.52
CA PHE A 212 5.47 -7.64 19.33
C PHE A 212 5.05 -6.21 19.62
N VAL A 213 4.37 -5.94 20.73
CA VAL A 213 3.94 -4.56 21.04
C VAL A 213 5.15 -3.78 21.55
N MET A 214 5.96 -4.40 22.41
CA MET A 214 7.08 -3.72 23.05
C MET A 214 8.21 -3.33 22.08
N LEU A 215 8.47 -4.14 21.05
CA LEU A 215 9.46 -3.80 20.02
C LEU A 215 9.12 -2.50 19.28
N HIS A 216 7.87 -2.03 19.30
CA HIS A 216 7.48 -0.78 18.65
C HIS A 216 8.07 0.45 19.34
N SER A 217 8.26 0.41 20.67
CA SER A 217 8.97 1.47 21.40
C SER A 217 10.41 1.61 20.90
N LEU A 218 11.11 0.49 20.67
CA LEU A 218 12.48 0.47 20.17
C LEU A 218 12.57 0.88 18.69
N THR A 219 11.72 0.30 17.84
CA THR A 219 11.70 0.62 16.41
C THR A 219 11.25 2.07 16.12
N ALA A 220 10.50 2.70 17.03
CA ALA A 220 10.21 4.14 16.97
C ALA A 220 11.35 5.00 17.52
N ALA A 221 12.07 4.55 18.56
CA ALA A 221 13.16 5.29 19.17
C ALA A 221 14.33 5.55 18.20
N VAL A 222 14.57 4.65 17.23
CA VAL A 222 15.65 4.77 16.23
C VAL A 222 15.62 6.08 15.43
N PHE A 223 14.46 6.72 15.32
CA PHE A 223 14.30 7.95 14.55
C PHE A 223 14.56 9.22 15.35
N PHE A 224 14.63 9.15 16.68
CA PHE A 224 14.87 10.34 17.50
C PHE A 224 16.21 11.02 17.24
N PRO A 225 17.33 10.30 16.99
CA PRO A 225 18.58 10.92 16.52
C PRO A 225 18.40 11.78 15.27
N THR A 226 17.46 11.44 14.38
CA THR A 226 17.12 12.24 13.19
C THR A 226 16.17 13.38 13.53
N ILE A 227 15.12 13.12 14.30
CA ILE A 227 14.09 14.10 14.67
C ILE A 227 14.69 15.27 15.45
N ILE A 228 15.54 15.00 16.45
CA ILE A 228 16.14 16.07 17.26
C ILE A 228 17.17 16.90 16.49
N ARG A 229 17.65 16.42 15.33
CA ARG A 229 18.59 17.18 14.47
C ARG A 229 17.89 18.09 13.45
N GLN A 230 16.57 18.09 13.42
CA GLN A 230 15.81 18.95 12.51
C GLN A 230 15.84 20.40 13.00
N GLU A 231 16.77 21.22 12.49
CA GLU A 231 16.95 22.62 12.89
C GLU A 231 15.74 23.52 12.60
N TRP A 232 14.89 23.12 11.64
CA TRP A 232 13.64 23.81 11.33
C TRP A 232 12.56 23.59 12.40
N ILE A 233 12.74 22.63 13.31
CA ILE A 233 11.87 22.39 14.47
C ILE A 233 12.48 23.09 15.69
N SER A 234 11.70 23.95 16.35
CA SER A 234 12.16 24.65 17.54
C SER A 234 12.63 23.69 18.64
N ILE A 235 13.56 24.13 19.48
CA ILE A 235 14.09 23.28 20.56
C ILE A 235 12.99 22.89 21.57
N GLU A 236 12.02 23.77 21.80
CA GLU A 236 10.85 23.51 22.64
C GLU A 236 10.01 22.36 22.05
N THR A 237 9.80 22.38 20.73
CA THR A 237 9.02 21.35 20.05
C THR A 237 9.77 20.02 20.01
N ARG A 238 11.09 20.04 19.75
CA ARG A 238 11.93 18.84 19.81
C ARG A 238 11.93 18.21 21.21
N ALA A 239 12.05 19.02 22.26
CA ALA A 239 11.97 18.55 23.64
C ALA A 239 10.60 17.95 23.97
N ARG A 240 9.51 18.61 23.57
CA ARG A 240 8.14 18.11 23.78
C ARG A 240 7.89 16.78 23.07
N LEU A 241 8.34 16.63 21.82
CA LEU A 241 8.24 15.36 21.08
C LEU A 241 8.99 14.23 21.77
N LEU A 242 10.16 14.52 22.34
CA LEU A 242 10.96 13.54 23.08
C LEU A 242 10.30 13.17 24.42
N GLU A 243 9.74 14.14 25.16
CA GLU A 243 8.94 13.85 26.36
C GLU A 243 7.73 12.97 26.03
N TRP A 244 7.01 13.30 24.96
CA TRP A 244 5.84 12.54 24.51
C TRP A 244 6.20 11.11 24.10
N LYS A 245 7.36 10.92 23.48
CA LYS A 245 7.87 9.59 23.18
C LYS A 245 8.15 8.79 24.45
N GLY A 246 8.90 9.35 25.40
CA GLY A 246 9.20 8.66 26.66
C GLY A 246 7.92 8.31 27.44
N ARG A 247 6.96 9.23 27.51
CA ARG A 247 5.64 8.97 28.14
C ARG A 247 4.86 7.88 27.41
N SER A 248 4.93 7.84 26.08
CA SER A 248 4.28 6.79 25.28
C SER A 248 4.93 5.42 25.52
N ASP A 249 6.25 5.35 25.69
CA ASP A 249 6.95 4.10 26.03
C ASP A 249 6.54 3.57 27.41
N LEU A 250 6.40 4.47 28.40
CA LEU A 250 5.89 4.13 29.73
C LEU A 250 4.45 3.60 29.69
N ILE A 251 3.56 4.24 28.93
CA ILE A 251 2.18 3.75 28.72
C ILE A 251 2.17 2.36 28.09
N THR A 252 3.07 2.11 27.15
CA THR A 252 3.17 0.82 26.45
C THR A 252 3.58 -0.29 27.40
N TYR A 253 4.59 -0.02 28.22
CA TYR A 253 5.02 -0.94 29.27
C TYR A 253 3.88 -1.26 30.26
N ALA A 254 3.14 -0.25 30.72
CA ALA A 254 1.99 -0.48 31.60
C ALA A 254 0.84 -1.22 30.90
N ALA A 255 0.60 -0.98 29.61
CA ALA A 255 -0.42 -1.68 28.84
C ALA A 255 -0.11 -3.17 28.64
N LEU A 256 1.16 -3.54 28.79
CA LEU A 256 1.63 -4.92 28.85
C LEU A 256 1.68 -5.47 30.29
N GLY A 257 1.02 -4.79 31.24
CA GLY A 257 0.82 -5.22 32.62
C GLY A 257 2.09 -5.15 33.48
N CYS A 258 2.96 -4.17 33.21
CA CYS A 258 4.16 -3.89 33.98
C CYS A 258 5.04 -5.14 34.25
N PRO A 259 5.51 -5.85 33.20
CA PRO A 259 6.29 -7.07 33.39
C PRO A 259 7.60 -6.79 34.13
N GLN A 260 7.95 -7.63 35.11
CA GLN A 260 9.25 -7.55 35.76
C GLN A 260 10.39 -7.71 34.74
N LEU A 261 11.42 -6.87 34.90
CA LEU A 261 12.62 -6.90 34.06
C LEU A 261 13.69 -7.79 34.68
N TYR A 262 14.22 -8.72 33.90
CA TYR A 262 15.23 -9.70 34.30
C TYR A 262 16.53 -9.47 33.52
N PRO A 263 17.51 -8.74 34.09
CA PRO A 263 18.78 -8.44 33.41
C PRO A 263 19.52 -9.70 32.90
N ASP A 264 19.47 -10.79 33.67
CA ASP A 264 20.12 -12.07 33.34
C ASP A 264 19.58 -12.71 32.06
N ARG A 265 18.39 -12.29 31.59
CA ARG A 265 17.85 -12.73 30.29
C ARG A 265 18.64 -12.19 29.11
N ILE A 266 19.38 -11.09 29.32
CA ILE A 266 20.24 -10.48 28.33
C ILE A 266 21.67 -10.96 28.54
N THR A 267 22.24 -10.70 29.71
CA THR A 267 23.67 -10.97 30.00
C THR A 267 23.99 -12.47 30.04
N GLY A 268 23.02 -13.29 30.41
CA GLY A 268 23.11 -14.75 30.44
C GLY A 268 22.70 -15.42 29.13
N TYR A 269 22.27 -14.66 28.12
CA TYR A 269 21.80 -15.23 26.86
C TYR A 269 22.93 -15.94 26.10
N ARG A 270 22.54 -16.99 25.38
CA ARG A 270 23.43 -17.80 24.54
C ARG A 270 22.75 -17.97 23.19
N PRO A 271 23.16 -17.19 22.17
CA PRO A 271 22.69 -17.36 20.80
C PRO A 271 22.90 -18.79 20.30
N LYS A 272 22.00 -19.28 19.41
CA LYS A 272 22.23 -20.55 18.69
C LYS A 272 23.49 -20.48 17.83
N GLU A 273 23.64 -19.38 17.13
CA GLU A 273 24.83 -19.02 16.36
C GLU A 273 25.29 -17.64 16.82
N VAL A 274 26.52 -17.56 17.31
CA VAL A 274 27.08 -16.30 17.81
C VAL A 274 27.58 -15.50 16.62
N ALA A 275 27.02 -14.32 16.39
CA ALA A 275 27.50 -13.44 15.35
C ALA A 275 28.94 -12.97 15.61
N THR A 276 29.76 -12.89 14.57
CA THR A 276 31.12 -12.31 14.69
C THR A 276 31.09 -10.79 14.75
N GLY A 277 29.96 -10.19 14.40
CA GLY A 277 29.67 -8.76 14.51
C GLY A 277 28.38 -8.38 13.80
N TRP A 278 28.11 -7.07 13.73
CA TRP A 278 26.92 -6.53 13.07
C TRP A 278 26.69 -6.97 11.62
N PRO A 279 27.71 -7.10 10.74
CA PRO A 279 27.49 -7.53 9.35
C PRO A 279 26.76 -8.86 9.23
N ASP A 280 27.05 -9.81 10.14
CA ASP A 280 26.45 -11.14 10.13
C ASP A 280 24.96 -11.05 10.46
N VAL A 281 24.61 -10.39 11.57
CA VAL A 281 23.20 -10.24 11.99
C VAL A 281 22.39 -9.42 10.99
N VAL A 282 22.99 -8.37 10.41
CA VAL A 282 22.35 -7.57 9.35
C VAL A 282 22.08 -8.46 8.13
N GLN A 283 23.05 -9.28 7.73
CA GLN A 283 22.85 -10.17 6.59
C GLN A 283 21.77 -11.21 6.89
N HIS A 284 21.74 -11.78 8.09
CA HIS A 284 20.70 -12.71 8.54
C HIS A 284 19.31 -12.06 8.48
N ALA A 285 19.17 -10.85 9.04
CA ALA A 285 17.92 -10.10 9.00
C ALA A 285 17.48 -9.68 7.59
N ARG A 286 18.42 -9.46 6.66
CA ARG A 286 18.12 -9.12 5.26
C ARG A 286 17.58 -10.29 4.44
N VAL A 287 18.02 -11.51 4.74
CA VAL A 287 17.57 -12.72 4.02
C VAL A 287 16.35 -13.36 4.69
N TYR A 288 16.12 -13.08 5.97
CA TYR A 288 14.92 -13.47 6.68
C TYR A 288 13.70 -12.73 6.12
N GLN A 289 12.64 -13.47 5.75
CA GLN A 289 11.44 -12.90 5.15
C GLN A 289 10.33 -12.70 6.19
N ASP A 290 10.19 -11.49 6.71
CA ASP A 290 9.04 -11.04 7.49
C ASP A 290 8.39 -9.78 6.89
N ASP A 291 7.47 -9.19 7.63
CA ASP A 291 6.85 -7.89 7.36
C ASP A 291 7.76 -6.69 7.74
N GLY A 292 9.05 -6.94 7.96
CA GLY A 292 10.08 -5.94 8.21
C GLY A 292 10.29 -5.57 9.67
N HIS A 293 9.74 -6.31 10.65
CA HIS A 293 9.97 -6.01 12.07
C HIS A 293 11.38 -6.37 12.53
N ALA A 294 11.87 -7.55 12.14
CA ALA A 294 13.19 -8.03 12.54
C ALA A 294 14.28 -7.03 12.09
N CYS A 295 14.28 -6.64 10.82
CA CYS A 295 15.29 -5.71 10.30
C CYS A 295 15.20 -4.31 10.94
N LYS A 296 14.00 -3.84 11.31
CA LYS A 296 13.83 -2.58 12.07
C LYS A 296 14.42 -2.68 13.47
N VAL A 297 14.22 -3.80 14.17
CA VAL A 297 14.79 -4.04 15.51
C VAL A 297 16.32 -4.11 15.42
N ILE A 298 16.88 -4.87 14.48
CA ILE A 298 18.34 -4.95 14.29
C ILE A 298 18.92 -3.55 14.04
N ARG A 299 18.30 -2.77 13.14
CA ARG A 299 18.72 -1.40 12.86
C ARG A 299 18.63 -0.50 14.10
N ALA A 300 17.57 -0.64 14.90
CA ALA A 300 17.38 0.13 16.13
C ALA A 300 18.44 -0.21 17.18
N LEU A 301 18.79 -1.49 17.36
CA LEU A 301 19.85 -1.93 18.28
C LEU A 301 21.23 -1.44 17.83
N MET A 302 21.52 -1.48 16.52
CA MET A 302 22.75 -0.90 15.96
C MET A 302 22.87 0.60 16.22
N CYS A 303 21.75 1.32 16.11
CA CYS A 303 21.69 2.75 16.40
C CYS A 303 21.87 2.99 17.91
N ALA A 304 21.17 2.23 18.75
CA ALA A 304 21.23 2.33 20.19
C ALA A 304 22.66 2.09 20.72
N GLU A 305 23.37 1.06 20.23
CA GLU A 305 24.77 0.82 20.61
C GLU A 305 25.63 2.09 20.40
N LYS A 306 25.52 2.71 19.23
CA LYS A 306 26.31 3.89 18.87
C LYS A 306 25.92 5.13 19.67
N VAL A 307 24.61 5.38 19.82
CA VAL A 307 24.09 6.58 20.47
C VAL A 307 24.26 6.52 21.98
N CYS A 308 24.19 5.32 22.58
CA CYS A 308 24.30 5.13 24.02
C CYS A 308 25.76 5.00 24.50
N GLN A 309 26.71 4.70 23.60
CA GLN A 309 28.12 4.51 23.95
C GLN A 309 28.72 5.61 24.85
N PRO A 310 28.45 6.93 24.65
CA PRO A 310 29.00 7.97 25.51
C PRO A 310 28.49 7.94 26.96
N PHE A 311 27.37 7.28 27.21
CA PHE A 311 26.68 7.24 28.51
C PHE A 311 26.77 5.86 29.18
N GLU A 312 27.56 4.93 28.62
CA GLU A 312 27.71 3.58 29.18
C GLU A 312 28.20 3.64 30.64
N GLY A 313 27.48 2.96 31.54
CA GLY A 313 27.80 2.93 32.96
C GLY A 313 27.16 4.05 33.79
N GLU A 314 26.46 5.00 33.17
CA GLU A 314 25.68 6.01 33.88
C GLU A 314 24.32 5.48 34.37
N GLU A 315 23.70 6.19 35.31
CA GLU A 315 22.35 5.88 35.78
C GLU A 315 21.34 5.94 34.62
N GLY A 316 20.53 4.89 34.47
CA GLY A 316 19.61 4.73 33.33
C GLY A 316 20.21 3.99 32.13
N PHE A 317 21.51 3.67 32.15
CA PHE A 317 22.22 2.99 31.06
C PHE A 317 22.76 1.60 31.42
N PRO A 318 21.89 0.58 31.58
CA PRO A 318 22.29 -0.75 32.05
C PRO A 318 22.97 -1.65 31.01
N LEU A 319 22.62 -1.53 29.72
CA LEU A 319 23.23 -2.29 28.62
C LEU A 319 24.62 -1.74 28.30
N LYS A 320 25.57 -2.66 28.13
CA LYS A 320 26.91 -2.40 27.58
C LYS A 320 26.91 -2.64 26.08
N LYS A 321 27.94 -2.15 25.40
CA LYS A 321 28.15 -2.36 23.96
C LYS A 321 27.86 -3.79 23.47
N ALA A 322 28.41 -4.81 24.14
CA ALA A 322 28.23 -6.22 23.73
C ALA A 322 26.80 -6.76 23.92
N ASP A 323 26.02 -6.15 24.82
CA ASP A 323 24.65 -6.59 25.10
C ASP A 323 23.73 -6.27 23.91
N PHE A 324 23.99 -5.21 23.15
CA PHE A 324 23.20 -4.87 21.96
C PHE A 324 23.31 -5.92 20.85
N LEU A 325 24.52 -6.41 20.58
CA LEU A 325 24.70 -7.51 19.62
C LEU A 325 24.06 -8.81 20.14
N THR A 326 24.14 -9.06 21.45
CA THR A 326 23.47 -10.21 22.08
C THR A 326 21.94 -10.14 21.92
N LEU A 327 21.35 -8.94 22.08
CA LEU A 327 19.92 -8.71 21.81
C LEU A 327 19.58 -8.86 20.32
N ALA A 328 20.50 -8.52 19.43
CA ALA A 328 20.32 -8.66 17.98
C ALA A 328 20.28 -10.15 17.60
N ASP A 329 21.19 -10.97 18.16
CA ASP A 329 21.15 -12.43 18.02
C ASP A 329 19.86 -13.01 18.62
N MET A 330 19.47 -12.57 19.82
CA MET A 330 18.20 -12.98 20.46
C MET A 330 16.98 -12.66 19.58
N THR A 331 17.01 -11.51 18.89
CA THR A 331 15.96 -11.11 17.94
C THR A 331 15.85 -12.15 16.82
N MET A 332 16.97 -12.50 16.20
CA MET A 332 17.01 -13.49 15.12
C MET A 332 16.57 -14.87 15.61
N ASP A 333 17.09 -15.33 16.74
CA ASP A 333 16.70 -16.60 17.36
C ASP A 333 15.22 -16.66 17.75
N SER A 334 14.64 -15.52 18.13
CA SER A 334 13.21 -15.38 18.43
C SER A 334 12.38 -15.55 17.16
N VAL A 335 12.69 -14.82 16.08
CA VAL A 335 11.88 -14.82 14.86
C VAL A 335 12.06 -16.10 14.03
N GLU A 336 13.28 -16.62 13.91
CA GLU A 336 13.55 -17.85 13.15
C GLU A 336 12.92 -19.09 13.76
N ARG A 337 12.75 -19.11 15.09
CA ARG A 337 12.04 -20.18 15.78
C ARG A 337 10.60 -20.32 15.29
N MET A 338 10.01 -19.24 14.79
CA MET A 338 8.67 -19.26 14.21
C MET A 338 8.60 -20.00 12.87
N LEU A 339 9.75 -20.29 12.25
CA LEU A 339 9.83 -21.12 11.04
C LEU A 339 9.82 -22.62 11.35
N ASP A 340 10.01 -23.02 12.61
CA ASP A 340 10.00 -24.43 13.00
C ASP A 340 8.55 -24.96 13.02
N PRO A 341 8.21 -25.96 12.18
CA PRO A 341 6.86 -26.54 12.17
C PRO A 341 6.44 -27.18 13.51
N ASN A 342 7.40 -27.54 14.35
CA ASN A 342 7.17 -28.11 15.68
C ASN A 342 7.08 -27.04 16.77
N TRP A 343 7.30 -25.77 16.44
CA TRP A 343 7.12 -24.66 17.36
C TRP A 343 5.62 -24.34 17.52
N VAL A 344 4.99 -25.05 18.45
CA VAL A 344 3.55 -24.97 18.69
C VAL A 344 3.22 -24.08 19.89
N ARG A 345 2.84 -22.83 19.60
CA ARG A 345 1.75 -22.12 20.31
C ARG A 345 0.90 -21.35 19.29
N GLN A 346 0.40 -22.05 18.26
CA GLN A 346 -0.76 -21.56 17.53
C GLN A 346 -1.98 -21.80 18.41
N THR A 347 -2.47 -20.78 19.11
CA THR A 347 -3.77 -20.86 19.77
C THR A 347 -4.85 -21.17 18.72
N GLU A 348 -5.93 -21.85 19.09
CA GLU A 348 -7.07 -22.14 18.20
C GLU A 348 -7.55 -20.89 17.43
N LYS A 349 -7.40 -19.69 18.05
CA LYS A 349 -7.63 -18.38 17.45
C LYS A 349 -6.72 -18.05 16.27
N VAL A 350 -5.43 -18.37 16.33
CA VAL A 350 -4.47 -18.19 15.23
C VAL A 350 -4.84 -19.07 14.03
N LYS A 351 -5.30 -20.30 14.31
CA LYS A 351 -5.83 -21.21 13.28
C LYS A 351 -7.13 -20.69 12.68
N GLN A 352 -8.04 -20.14 13.48
CA GLN A 352 -9.29 -19.53 13.01
C GLN A 352 -9.07 -18.26 12.16
N MET A 353 -8.11 -17.40 12.52
CA MET A 353 -7.75 -16.23 11.70
C MET A 353 -7.11 -16.63 10.37
N SER A 354 -6.30 -17.69 10.35
CA SER A 354 -5.74 -18.26 9.11
C SER A 354 -6.81 -18.91 8.22
N ALA A 355 -7.84 -19.51 8.83
CA ALA A 355 -8.92 -20.18 8.10
C ALA A 355 -9.90 -19.21 7.41
N GLN A 356 -9.92 -17.93 7.78
CA GLN A 356 -10.80 -16.90 7.22
C GLN A 356 -10.27 -16.24 5.92
N GLY A 357 -9.25 -16.82 5.28
CA GLY A 357 -8.84 -16.41 3.93
C GLY A 357 -8.07 -15.08 3.85
N ARG A 358 -7.60 -14.52 4.96
CA ARG A 358 -6.56 -13.48 4.91
C ARG A 358 -5.25 -14.18 4.55
N GLY A 359 -4.67 -13.89 3.39
CA GLY A 359 -3.61 -14.67 2.72
C GLY A 359 -2.34 -14.98 3.54
N GLN A 360 -1.33 -15.61 2.91
CA GLN A 360 -0.08 -16.12 3.53
C GLN A 360 0.62 -15.17 4.52
N HIS A 361 0.42 -13.87 4.39
CA HIS A 361 0.85 -12.87 5.37
C HIS A 361 0.27 -13.11 6.79
N SER A 362 -0.99 -13.53 6.91
CA SER A 362 -1.70 -13.73 8.19
C SER A 362 -1.09 -14.83 9.07
N GLN A 363 -0.49 -15.87 8.47
CA GLN A 363 0.16 -16.95 9.20
C GLN A 363 1.46 -16.50 9.87
N ARG A 364 2.18 -15.53 9.28
CA ARG A 364 3.37 -14.92 9.90
C ARG A 364 2.97 -13.86 10.94
N PHE A 365 1.90 -13.10 10.67
CA PHE A 365 1.32 -12.10 11.58
C PHE A 365 0.74 -12.68 12.87
N ALA A 366 0.09 -13.84 12.80
CA ALA A 366 -0.57 -14.43 13.96
C ALA A 366 0.40 -14.99 15.02
N VAL A 367 1.68 -15.11 14.68
CA VAL A 367 2.70 -15.79 15.48
C VAL A 367 3.48 -14.83 16.39
N LEU A 368 3.56 -13.53 16.08
CA LEU A 368 4.24 -12.54 16.93
C LEU A 368 3.40 -12.04 18.13
N TYR A 369 2.09 -12.26 18.13
CA TYR A 369 1.16 -11.65 19.10
C TYR A 369 1.19 -12.17 20.55
N PHE A 370 1.92 -13.26 20.87
CA PHE A 370 1.52 -14.12 21.99
C PHE A 370 2.47 -14.26 23.20
N TYR A 371 3.61 -13.59 23.26
CA TYR A 371 4.68 -14.07 24.16
C TYR A 371 4.73 -13.48 25.57
N ALA A 372 4.31 -12.23 25.82
CA ALA A 372 4.35 -11.71 27.19
C ALA A 372 3.22 -12.28 28.09
N TYR A 373 1.97 -12.34 27.61
CA TYR A 373 0.84 -12.17 28.53
C TYR A 373 -0.15 -13.35 28.70
N GLU A 374 -0.07 -14.43 27.92
CA GLU A 374 -1.08 -15.51 27.97
C GLU A 374 -0.90 -16.55 29.11
N CYS A 375 -0.18 -16.22 30.18
CA CYS A 375 -0.20 -17.06 31.38
C CYS A 375 -0.25 -16.19 32.63
N SER A 376 -1.31 -16.36 33.42
CA SER A 376 -1.38 -15.86 34.81
C SER A 376 -0.22 -16.43 35.65
N GLU A 377 0.19 -15.75 36.73
CA GLU A 377 1.25 -16.27 37.61
C GLU A 377 0.95 -17.70 38.10
N SER A 378 -0.33 -18.04 38.34
CA SER A 378 -0.75 -19.40 38.71
C SER A 378 -0.55 -20.42 37.58
N GLU A 379 -0.78 -20.04 36.32
CA GLU A 379 -0.48 -20.90 35.16
C GLU A 379 1.03 -21.05 34.94
N ILE A 380 1.80 -19.98 35.15
CA ILE A 380 3.26 -20.01 35.07
C ILE A 380 3.85 -20.87 36.17
N GLN A 381 3.30 -20.80 37.39
CA GLN A 381 3.72 -21.62 38.54
C GLN A 381 3.65 -23.12 38.24
N ASN A 382 2.75 -23.54 37.36
CA ASN A 382 2.50 -24.94 36.99
C ASN A 382 3.30 -25.45 35.76
N LEU A 383 4.14 -24.62 35.11
CA LEU A 383 4.95 -25.06 33.96
C LEU A 383 6.16 -25.92 34.38
N PRO A 384 6.49 -27.04 33.72
CA PRO A 384 7.68 -27.83 34.09
C PRO A 384 9.00 -27.03 33.92
N PRO A 385 10.09 -27.40 34.64
CA PRO A 385 11.39 -26.76 34.51
C PRO A 385 11.96 -26.79 33.08
N ARG A 386 12.76 -25.78 32.72
CA ARG A 386 13.32 -25.53 31.37
C ARG A 386 13.94 -26.75 30.68
N ALA A 387 14.48 -27.71 31.43
CA ALA A 387 15.14 -28.90 30.90
C ALA A 387 14.18 -29.88 30.19
N GLU A 388 12.90 -29.90 30.57
CA GLU A 388 11.93 -30.88 30.04
C GLU A 388 11.24 -30.42 28.74
N LEU A 389 11.19 -29.11 28.49
CA LEU A 389 10.57 -28.54 27.29
C LEU A 389 11.44 -28.63 26.03
N ASN A 390 12.76 -28.82 26.18
CA ASN A 390 13.73 -28.85 25.07
C ASN A 390 13.97 -30.24 24.48
N HIS A 391 13.38 -31.31 25.02
CA HIS A 391 13.71 -32.70 24.64
C HIS A 391 13.18 -33.16 23.26
N GLY A 392 12.50 -32.30 22.49
CA GLY A 392 11.87 -32.67 21.21
C GLY A 392 12.54 -32.17 19.92
N LEU A 393 13.53 -31.28 19.99
CA LEU A 393 14.06 -30.60 18.79
C LEU A 393 15.31 -31.30 18.25
N LYS A 394 15.14 -32.17 17.26
CA LYS A 394 16.24 -32.67 16.42
C LYS A 394 16.48 -31.71 15.26
N SER A 395 17.73 -31.27 15.09
CA SER A 395 18.21 -30.43 13.98
C SER A 395 17.87 -31.04 12.61
N PRO A 396 17.31 -30.26 11.64
CA PRO A 396 17.15 -30.74 10.28
C PRO A 396 18.46 -30.67 9.48
N ASN A 397 18.59 -31.66 8.59
CA ASN A 397 19.73 -31.98 7.74
C ASN A 397 20.22 -30.80 6.86
N LYS A 398 21.53 -30.53 6.91
CA LYS A 398 22.25 -29.69 5.95
C LYS A 398 22.28 -30.38 4.59
N ASN A 399 21.40 -30.02 3.65
CA ASN A 399 21.58 -30.27 2.20
C ASN A 399 20.48 -29.57 1.39
N MET A 400 20.59 -28.25 1.20
CA MET A 400 19.93 -27.53 0.11
C MET A 400 20.63 -26.16 -0.10
N THR A 401 21.90 -26.20 -0.47
CA THR A 401 22.62 -25.03 -1.00
C THR A 401 23.07 -25.34 -2.42
N GLY A 402 22.24 -24.96 -3.39
CA GLY A 402 22.54 -25.15 -4.80
C GLY A 402 21.75 -24.17 -5.65
N ARG A 403 22.46 -23.15 -6.14
CA ARG A 403 22.03 -22.06 -7.04
C ARG A 403 21.42 -20.85 -6.36
N LEU A 404 22.27 -19.88 -6.05
CA LEU A 404 22.03 -18.43 -6.20
C LEU A 404 23.37 -17.70 -5.95
N GLU A 405 24.33 -17.93 -6.84
CA GLU A 405 25.55 -17.11 -6.92
C GLU A 405 25.56 -16.40 -8.27
N GLN A 406 25.13 -15.13 -8.30
CA GLN A 406 25.76 -14.10 -9.14
C GLN A 406 25.62 -12.72 -8.43
N PRO A 407 26.73 -12.07 -8.08
CA PRO A 407 26.70 -10.76 -7.41
C PRO A 407 26.44 -9.64 -8.42
N ILE A 408 25.39 -8.84 -8.18
CA ILE A 408 25.18 -7.57 -8.86
C ILE A 408 26.20 -6.58 -8.31
N ARG A 409 27.18 -6.17 -9.14
CA ARG A 409 28.13 -5.10 -8.83
C ARG A 409 27.39 -3.76 -8.85
N LEU A 410 27.26 -3.12 -7.69
CA LEU A 410 26.88 -1.70 -7.61
C LEU A 410 28.15 -0.85 -7.75
N SER A 411 28.23 -0.07 -8.83
CA SER A 411 29.29 0.90 -9.06
C SER A 411 29.19 2.06 -8.07
N SER A 412 30.24 2.26 -7.29
CA SER A 412 30.41 3.37 -6.35
C SER A 412 30.82 4.64 -7.08
N SER A 413 29.85 5.46 -7.51
CA SER A 413 30.05 6.92 -7.71
C SER A 413 28.75 7.58 -8.16
N SER A 414 28.09 8.31 -7.27
CA SER A 414 27.20 9.39 -7.69
C SER A 414 27.13 10.45 -6.59
N THR A 415 27.90 11.50 -6.81
CA THR A 415 27.67 12.83 -6.22
C THR A 415 26.24 13.30 -6.52
N PRO A 416 25.58 14.04 -5.61
CA PRO A 416 24.20 14.47 -5.80
C PRO A 416 24.16 15.70 -6.71
N SER A 417 24.00 15.48 -8.02
CA SER A 417 23.66 16.53 -8.98
C SER A 417 23.04 15.93 -10.24
N GLU A 418 21.87 15.32 -10.11
CA GLU A 418 20.95 15.18 -11.25
C GLU A 418 19.59 15.70 -10.79
N GLU A 419 19.18 16.83 -11.35
CA GLU A 419 17.78 17.25 -11.34
C GLU A 419 16.94 16.09 -11.88
N TYR A 420 16.07 15.53 -11.04
CA TYR A 420 15.05 14.56 -11.45
C TYR A 420 14.14 15.20 -12.50
N THR A 421 14.50 15.04 -13.76
CA THR A 421 13.64 15.48 -14.87
C THR A 421 12.51 14.47 -14.97
N ILE A 422 11.32 14.81 -14.48
CA ILE A 422 10.14 13.96 -14.56
C ILE A 422 9.83 13.73 -16.05
N VAL A 423 10.11 12.53 -16.55
CA VAL A 423 9.75 12.13 -17.92
C VAL A 423 8.24 11.87 -17.94
N MET A 424 7.47 12.91 -18.25
CA MET A 424 6.02 12.83 -18.41
C MET A 424 5.64 11.80 -19.49
N ARG A 425 4.81 10.81 -19.15
CA ARG A 425 4.37 9.76 -20.09
C ARG A 425 3.11 10.21 -20.81
N ARG A 426 3.14 10.25 -22.15
CA ARG A 426 1.98 10.69 -22.95
C ARG A 426 1.24 9.49 -23.54
N TYR A 427 -0.08 9.48 -23.49
CA TYR A 427 -0.93 8.43 -24.07
C TYR A 427 -2.01 9.06 -24.95
N ALA A 428 -2.38 8.40 -26.03
CA ALA A 428 -3.57 8.77 -26.81
C ALA A 428 -4.68 7.72 -26.63
N ILE A 429 -5.92 8.18 -26.50
CA ILE A 429 -7.11 7.32 -26.44
C ILE A 429 -8.01 7.66 -27.64
N LEU A 430 -8.09 6.73 -28.59
CA LEU A 430 -9.02 6.82 -29.72
C LEU A 430 -10.32 6.14 -29.34
N GLY A 431 -11.40 6.91 -29.23
CA GLY A 431 -12.68 6.41 -28.72
C GLY A 431 -12.98 6.84 -27.28
N ALA A 432 -12.47 7.99 -26.85
CA ALA A 432 -12.58 8.49 -25.47
C ALA A 432 -14.04 8.60 -24.95
N THR A 433 -15.03 8.71 -25.83
CA THR A 433 -16.46 8.77 -25.43
C THR A 433 -17.10 7.41 -25.13
N GLY A 434 -16.45 6.29 -25.47
CA GLY A 434 -16.98 4.94 -25.23
C GLY A 434 -16.70 4.44 -23.80
N ASN A 435 -17.38 3.39 -23.34
CA ASN A 435 -17.23 2.87 -21.97
C ASN A 435 -15.77 2.53 -21.62
N THR A 436 -15.05 1.81 -22.50
CA THR A 436 -13.63 1.50 -22.27
C THR A 436 -12.74 2.74 -22.34
N GLY A 437 -13.04 3.69 -23.25
CA GLY A 437 -12.31 4.95 -23.34
C GLY A 437 -12.46 5.81 -22.08
N GLN A 438 -13.64 5.82 -21.49
CA GLN A 438 -13.91 6.49 -20.20
C GLN A 438 -13.20 5.77 -19.05
N ALA A 439 -13.23 4.44 -19.02
CA ALA A 439 -12.47 3.66 -18.04
C ALA A 439 -10.96 3.91 -18.15
N LEU A 440 -10.42 4.00 -19.36
CA LEU A 440 -9.02 4.37 -19.61
C LEU A 440 -8.70 5.79 -19.15
N LEU A 441 -9.59 6.76 -19.39
CA LEU A 441 -9.43 8.11 -18.85
C LEU A 441 -9.35 8.06 -17.32
N ASN A 442 -10.26 7.34 -16.68
CA ASN A 442 -10.28 7.19 -15.22
C ASN A 442 -9.00 6.52 -14.69
N VAL A 443 -8.54 5.44 -15.32
CA VAL A 443 -7.33 4.71 -14.90
C VAL A 443 -6.06 5.50 -15.17
N LEU A 444 -5.90 6.12 -16.35
CA LEU A 444 -4.70 6.89 -16.68
C LEU A 444 -4.59 8.17 -15.86
N LEU A 445 -5.71 8.78 -15.48
CA LEU A 445 -5.74 9.93 -14.57
C LEU A 445 -5.28 9.58 -13.14
N GLN A 446 -5.17 8.29 -12.82
CA GLN A 446 -4.65 7.89 -11.52
C GLN A 446 -3.17 8.24 -11.34
N SER A 447 -2.38 8.34 -12.42
CA SER A 447 -0.99 8.80 -12.32
C SER A 447 -0.88 10.26 -12.77
N PRO A 448 -0.36 11.17 -11.93
CA PRO A 448 -0.20 12.58 -12.29
C PRO A 448 0.95 12.82 -13.29
N ASP A 449 1.77 11.79 -13.53
CA ASP A 449 2.89 11.83 -14.47
C ASP A 449 2.44 11.54 -15.92
N ASN A 450 1.15 11.23 -16.10
CA ASN A 450 0.55 10.99 -17.40
C ASN A 450 0.05 12.30 -18.04
N GLN A 451 0.27 12.46 -19.35
CA GLN A 451 -0.58 13.32 -20.18
C GLN A 451 -1.42 12.48 -21.12
N ILE A 452 -2.68 12.86 -21.27
CA ILE A 452 -3.67 12.05 -21.95
C ILE A 452 -4.25 12.87 -23.10
N HIS A 453 -4.08 12.37 -24.31
CA HIS A 453 -4.71 12.92 -25.49
C HIS A 453 -6.03 12.16 -25.73
N ALA A 454 -7.15 12.79 -25.39
CA ALA A 454 -8.48 12.23 -25.54
C ALA A 454 -9.04 12.58 -26.92
N TYR A 455 -9.03 11.63 -27.86
CA TYR A 455 -9.51 11.85 -29.22
C TYR A 455 -10.98 11.45 -29.35
N CYS A 456 -11.82 12.37 -29.85
CA CYS A 456 -13.24 12.14 -30.03
C CYS A 456 -13.82 12.90 -31.23
N ARG A 457 -14.99 12.45 -31.72
CA ARG A 457 -15.74 13.14 -32.80
C ARG A 457 -16.54 14.35 -32.31
N SER A 458 -16.79 14.43 -31.01
CA SER A 458 -17.63 15.46 -30.40
C SER A 458 -17.12 15.75 -29.00
N ALA A 459 -16.41 16.87 -28.83
CA ALA A 459 -15.91 17.33 -27.55
C ALA A 459 -17.08 17.67 -26.61
N SER A 460 -18.18 18.20 -27.16
CA SER A 460 -19.39 18.50 -26.39
C SER A 460 -20.04 17.24 -25.79
N LYS A 461 -20.01 16.10 -26.50
CA LYS A 461 -20.46 14.81 -25.95
C LYS A 461 -19.54 14.33 -24.83
N LEU A 462 -18.22 14.44 -25.00
CA LEU A 462 -17.26 14.06 -23.96
C LEU A 462 -17.42 14.92 -22.70
N ASN A 463 -17.52 16.25 -22.87
CA ASN A 463 -17.73 17.21 -21.78
C ASN A 463 -19.07 16.99 -21.06
N ARG A 464 -20.14 16.60 -21.77
CA ARG A 464 -21.42 16.27 -21.12
C ARG A 464 -21.34 14.98 -20.30
N LEU A 465 -20.56 14.01 -20.75
CA LEU A 465 -20.40 12.75 -20.04
C LEU A 465 -19.49 12.92 -18.80
N TYR A 466 -18.42 13.72 -18.94
CA TYR A 466 -17.41 13.93 -17.88
C TYR A 466 -16.83 15.36 -17.91
N PRO A 467 -17.56 16.36 -17.40
CA PRO A 467 -17.12 17.75 -17.46
C PRO A 467 -15.82 17.99 -16.70
N GLU A 468 -15.67 17.28 -15.57
CA GLU A 468 -14.48 17.34 -14.70
C GLU A 468 -13.22 16.82 -15.40
N ILE A 469 -13.35 15.78 -16.24
CA ILE A 469 -12.23 15.15 -16.96
C ILE A 469 -11.77 16.04 -18.11
N THR A 470 -12.70 16.67 -18.83
CA THR A 470 -12.34 17.55 -19.96
C THR A 470 -11.67 18.85 -19.54
N GLN A 471 -11.83 19.26 -18.28
CA GLN A 471 -11.16 20.44 -17.71
C GLN A 471 -9.87 20.07 -16.96
N HIS A 472 -9.54 18.78 -16.90
CA HIS A 472 -8.40 18.30 -16.14
C HIS A 472 -7.07 18.69 -16.81
N ARG A 473 -6.12 19.23 -16.05
CA ARG A 473 -4.82 19.73 -16.57
C ARG A 473 -3.97 18.69 -17.32
N GLN A 474 -4.20 17.41 -17.07
CA GLN A 474 -3.49 16.30 -17.72
C GLN A 474 -4.17 15.82 -19.01
N VAL A 475 -5.39 16.30 -19.32
CA VAL A 475 -6.18 15.84 -20.47
C VAL A 475 -6.21 16.93 -21.53
N LYS A 476 -5.75 16.59 -22.73
CA LYS A 476 -5.93 17.41 -23.93
C LYS A 476 -6.97 16.75 -24.82
N VAL A 477 -8.10 17.41 -25.04
CA VAL A 477 -9.15 16.93 -25.94
C VAL A 477 -8.79 17.28 -27.38
N TRP A 478 -8.83 16.28 -28.25
CA TRP A 478 -8.67 16.42 -29.70
C TRP A 478 -10.01 16.08 -30.36
N GLU A 479 -10.62 17.07 -31.01
CA GLU A 479 -11.91 16.92 -31.68
C GLU A 479 -11.71 16.88 -33.20
N GLY A 480 -12.16 15.81 -33.86
CA GLY A 480 -12.08 15.71 -35.31
C GLY A 480 -12.52 14.36 -35.88
N SER A 481 -12.46 14.28 -37.21
CA SER A 481 -12.69 13.03 -37.95
C SER A 481 -11.40 12.21 -38.02
N LEU A 482 -11.52 10.88 -37.93
CA LEU A 482 -10.38 9.96 -38.16
C LEU A 482 -9.79 10.09 -39.57
N GLU A 483 -10.53 10.67 -40.52
CA GLU A 483 -10.05 10.98 -41.87
C GLU A 483 -9.03 12.15 -41.89
N ASP A 484 -9.01 12.98 -40.84
CA ASP A 484 -8.01 14.04 -40.68
C ASP A 484 -6.70 13.45 -40.14
N VAL A 485 -5.90 12.91 -41.07
CA VAL A 485 -4.60 12.31 -40.77
C VAL A 485 -3.65 13.31 -40.11
N SER A 486 -3.73 14.60 -40.46
CA SER A 486 -2.86 15.63 -39.87
C SER A 486 -3.18 15.81 -38.39
N LEU A 487 -4.46 15.99 -38.04
CA LEU A 487 -4.90 16.11 -36.65
C LEU A 487 -4.57 14.84 -35.85
N LEU A 488 -4.80 13.66 -36.43
CA LEU A 488 -4.51 12.39 -35.76
C LEU A 488 -3.01 12.19 -35.54
N SER A 489 -2.17 12.57 -36.50
CA SER A 489 -0.71 12.50 -36.37
C SER A 489 -0.19 13.38 -35.24
N GLU A 490 -0.72 14.60 -35.11
CA GLU A 490 -0.41 15.50 -33.99
C GLU A 490 -0.92 14.96 -32.64
N CYS A 491 -2.09 14.32 -32.63
CA CYS A 491 -2.64 13.69 -31.44
C CYS A 491 -1.77 12.52 -30.94
N ILE A 492 -1.20 11.69 -31.82
CA ILE A 492 -0.41 10.53 -31.39
C ILE A 492 1.10 10.83 -31.29
N ARG A 493 1.56 12.00 -31.76
CA ARG A 493 2.97 12.41 -31.74
C ARG A 493 3.53 12.42 -30.31
N GLY A 494 4.68 11.76 -30.12
CA GLY A 494 5.39 11.72 -28.84
C GLY A 494 4.62 11.00 -27.74
N THR A 495 3.58 10.23 -28.10
CA THR A 495 2.90 9.33 -27.16
C THR A 495 3.68 8.03 -27.04
N ARG A 496 3.63 7.43 -25.85
CA ARG A 496 4.17 6.11 -25.56
C ARG A 496 3.29 5.03 -26.18
N ALA A 497 1.98 5.16 -26.02
CA ALA A 497 1.01 4.22 -26.54
C ALA A 497 -0.27 4.91 -27.03
N VAL A 498 -0.89 4.30 -28.03
CA VAL A 498 -2.21 4.67 -28.56
C VAL A 498 -3.17 3.54 -28.22
N PHE A 499 -4.17 3.85 -27.39
CA PHE A 499 -5.28 2.97 -27.09
C PHE A 499 -6.35 3.08 -28.17
N MET A 500 -6.53 2.01 -28.93
CA MET A 500 -7.55 1.91 -29.98
C MET A 500 -8.78 1.19 -29.39
N VAL A 501 -9.72 1.98 -28.87
CA VAL A 501 -10.94 1.51 -28.18
C VAL A 501 -12.21 2.01 -28.87
N VAL A 502 -12.14 2.19 -30.18
CA VAL A 502 -13.27 2.55 -31.02
C VAL A 502 -14.07 1.29 -31.33
N ALA A 503 -15.20 1.11 -30.66
CA ALA A 503 -16.09 -0.03 -30.87
C ALA A 503 -17.56 0.43 -30.84
N ILE A 504 -18.40 -0.32 -31.54
CA ILE A 504 -19.87 -0.21 -31.46
C ILE A 504 -20.42 -1.37 -30.61
N PRO A 505 -21.50 -1.15 -29.85
CA PRO A 505 -22.05 -2.19 -28.99
C PRO A 505 -22.98 -3.17 -29.72
N ASP A 506 -23.42 -2.86 -30.94
CA ASP A 506 -24.41 -3.62 -31.71
C ASP A 506 -23.83 -4.28 -32.97
N ASN A 507 -24.63 -5.13 -33.62
CA ASN A 507 -24.25 -5.93 -34.79
C ASN A 507 -24.51 -5.20 -36.11
N MET A 508 -23.98 -3.98 -36.24
CA MET A 508 -24.23 -3.12 -37.40
C MET A 508 -23.85 -3.79 -38.73
N PRO A 509 -24.77 -3.92 -39.70
CA PRO A 509 -24.45 -4.39 -41.04
C PRO A 509 -23.35 -3.54 -41.70
N TYR A 510 -22.41 -4.19 -42.38
CA TYR A 510 -21.29 -3.52 -43.05
C TYR A 510 -20.40 -2.68 -42.11
N CYS A 511 -20.22 -3.13 -40.87
CA CYS A 511 -19.33 -2.45 -39.91
C CYS A 511 -17.88 -2.41 -40.42
N THR A 512 -17.30 -1.20 -40.48
CA THR A 512 -15.90 -0.96 -40.85
C THR A 512 -15.17 -0.08 -39.85
N ILE A 513 -15.72 0.11 -38.65
CA ILE A 513 -15.24 1.10 -37.68
C ILE A 513 -13.82 0.78 -37.19
N ALA A 514 -13.53 -0.49 -36.88
CA ALA A 514 -12.21 -0.92 -36.45
C ALA A 514 -11.20 -0.85 -37.60
N GLN A 515 -11.61 -1.24 -38.82
CA GLN A 515 -10.80 -1.12 -40.03
C GLN A 515 -10.48 0.33 -40.37
N ASP A 516 -11.47 1.22 -40.37
CA ASP A 516 -11.30 2.65 -40.69
C ASP A 516 -10.38 3.33 -39.65
N CYS A 517 -10.54 3.00 -38.36
CA CYS A 517 -9.64 3.45 -37.30
C CYS A 517 -8.19 2.95 -37.50
N THR A 518 -8.03 1.67 -37.84
CA THR A 518 -6.72 1.05 -38.13
C THR A 518 -6.03 1.76 -39.30
N ASN A 519 -6.74 1.95 -40.41
CA ASN A 519 -6.20 2.62 -41.59
C ASN A 519 -5.80 4.08 -41.29
N ALA A 520 -6.63 4.81 -40.53
CA ALA A 520 -6.32 6.16 -40.09
C ALA A 520 -5.04 6.24 -39.24
N VAL A 521 -4.91 5.34 -38.25
CA VAL A 521 -3.73 5.28 -37.38
C VAL A 521 -2.48 4.90 -38.15
N LEU A 522 -2.54 3.92 -39.05
CA LEU A 522 -1.40 3.53 -39.88
C LEU A 522 -0.95 4.68 -40.81
N ASN A 523 -1.89 5.44 -41.38
CA ASN A 523 -1.56 6.63 -42.18
C ASN A 523 -0.91 7.73 -41.32
N ALA A 524 -1.41 7.96 -40.11
CA ALA A 524 -0.80 8.91 -39.17
C ALA A 524 0.61 8.48 -38.74
N LEU A 525 0.84 7.18 -38.48
CA LEU A 525 2.16 6.64 -38.15
C LEU A 525 3.13 6.73 -39.33
N LYS A 526 2.69 6.42 -40.56
CA LYS A 526 3.49 6.58 -41.78
C LYS A 526 3.93 8.03 -41.96
N ARG A 527 3.02 8.98 -41.72
CA ARG A 527 3.34 10.41 -41.73
C ARG A 527 4.41 10.77 -40.69
N LEU A 528 4.26 10.34 -39.44
CA LEU A 528 5.25 10.61 -38.38
C LEU A 528 6.61 10.00 -38.69
N GLN A 529 6.65 8.85 -39.36
CA GLN A 529 7.88 8.21 -39.81
C GLN A 529 8.59 9.04 -40.89
N VAL A 530 7.85 9.54 -41.88
CA VAL A 530 8.39 10.44 -42.94
C VAL A 530 8.93 11.74 -42.35
N GLU A 531 8.28 12.27 -41.31
CA GLU A 531 8.72 13.47 -40.60
C GLU A 531 9.90 13.23 -39.64
N GLY A 532 10.44 12.00 -39.56
CA GLY A 532 11.64 11.69 -38.78
C GLY A 532 11.41 11.54 -37.28
N CYS A 533 10.19 11.21 -36.83
CA CYS A 533 9.95 10.90 -35.41
C CYS A 533 10.79 9.70 -34.95
N GLN A 534 11.61 9.90 -33.91
CA GLN A 534 12.54 8.89 -33.40
C GLN A 534 11.86 7.64 -32.80
N SER A 535 10.66 7.78 -32.25
CA SER A 535 9.91 6.67 -31.65
C SER A 535 8.44 6.73 -32.03
N LEU A 536 7.92 5.67 -32.63
CA LEU A 536 6.50 5.48 -32.88
C LEU A 536 5.82 4.88 -31.64
N PRO A 537 4.57 5.27 -31.33
CA PRO A 537 3.85 4.73 -30.18
C PRO A 537 3.50 3.25 -30.38
N LYS A 538 3.43 2.49 -29.28
CA LYS A 538 2.86 1.13 -29.26
C LYS A 538 1.34 1.21 -29.45
N LEU A 539 0.76 0.31 -30.24
CA LEU A 539 -0.69 0.23 -30.42
C LEU A 539 -1.29 -0.79 -29.45
N ILE A 540 -2.24 -0.36 -28.61
CA ILE A 540 -2.97 -1.25 -27.70
C ILE A 540 -4.42 -1.30 -28.17
N VAL A 541 -4.81 -2.42 -28.76
CA VAL A 541 -6.08 -2.56 -29.48
C VAL A 541 -7.06 -3.37 -28.65
N LEU A 542 -8.24 -2.80 -28.39
CA LEU A 542 -9.34 -3.57 -27.81
C LEU A 542 -9.97 -4.44 -28.90
N SER A 543 -9.88 -5.75 -28.71
CA SER A 543 -10.52 -6.78 -29.53
C SER A 543 -11.42 -7.66 -28.64
N SER A 544 -11.65 -8.92 -29.00
CA SER A 544 -12.54 -9.83 -28.27
C SER A 544 -11.94 -11.23 -28.14
N ALA A 545 -12.13 -11.85 -26.96
CA ALA A 545 -11.79 -13.26 -26.74
C ALA A 545 -12.49 -14.19 -27.75
N SER A 546 -13.70 -13.86 -28.20
CA SER A 546 -14.48 -14.66 -29.15
C SER A 546 -13.81 -14.84 -30.53
N LEU A 547 -12.78 -14.05 -30.84
CA LEU A 547 -11.97 -14.21 -32.04
C LEU A 547 -10.80 -15.18 -31.87
N GLU A 548 -10.66 -15.80 -30.70
CA GLU A 548 -9.55 -16.68 -30.36
C GLU A 548 -10.06 -17.96 -29.70
N ASP A 549 -9.99 -19.07 -30.43
CA ASP A 549 -10.50 -20.37 -29.95
C ASP A 549 -9.83 -20.79 -28.62
N SER A 550 -8.53 -20.50 -28.44
CA SER A 550 -7.83 -20.85 -27.20
C SER A 550 -8.34 -20.09 -25.98
N LEU A 551 -8.84 -18.86 -26.17
CA LEU A 551 -9.34 -18.03 -25.07
C LEU A 551 -10.79 -18.36 -24.69
N CYS A 552 -11.54 -18.98 -25.61
CA CYS A 552 -12.95 -19.33 -25.42
C CYS A 552 -13.21 -20.83 -25.14
N ALA A 553 -12.17 -21.61 -24.80
CA ALA A 553 -12.28 -23.05 -24.58
C ALA A 553 -13.34 -23.45 -23.52
N ASP A 554 -13.59 -22.59 -22.53
CA ASP A 554 -14.56 -22.83 -21.45
C ASP A 554 -16.01 -22.47 -21.83
N VAL A 555 -16.25 -21.91 -23.03
CA VAL A 555 -17.59 -21.53 -23.50
C VAL A 555 -18.24 -22.70 -24.24
N PRO A 556 -19.46 -23.14 -23.85
CA PRO A 556 -20.16 -24.20 -24.56
C PRO A 556 -20.31 -23.91 -26.07
N PRO A 557 -20.04 -24.87 -26.98
CA PRO A 557 -19.98 -24.61 -28.43
C PRO A 557 -21.25 -23.99 -29.02
N LEU A 558 -22.43 -24.36 -28.51
CA LEU A 558 -23.70 -23.78 -28.94
C LEU A 558 -23.82 -22.30 -28.54
N ILE A 559 -23.41 -21.95 -27.32
CA ILE A 559 -23.42 -20.56 -26.83
C ILE A 559 -22.42 -19.74 -27.63
N HIS A 560 -21.21 -20.26 -27.85
CA HIS A 560 -20.19 -19.60 -28.66
C HIS A 560 -20.70 -19.31 -30.10
N ARG A 561 -21.39 -20.27 -30.72
CA ARG A 561 -22.01 -20.08 -32.04
C ARG A 561 -23.07 -18.97 -32.03
N ILE A 562 -23.93 -18.93 -31.01
CA ILE A 562 -24.96 -17.88 -30.88
C ILE A 562 -24.31 -16.50 -30.74
N LEU A 563 -23.28 -16.38 -29.89
CA LEU A 563 -22.55 -15.11 -29.71
C LEU A 563 -21.88 -14.65 -31.01
N ASN A 564 -21.26 -15.57 -31.75
CA ASN A 564 -20.62 -15.26 -33.04
C ASN A 564 -21.61 -14.83 -34.11
N ILE A 565 -22.82 -15.40 -34.15
CA ILE A 565 -23.88 -14.92 -35.04
C ILE A 565 -24.37 -13.53 -34.59
N ALA A 566 -24.62 -13.38 -33.29
CA ALA A 566 -25.18 -12.16 -32.71
C ALA A 566 -24.24 -10.96 -32.84
N ALA A 567 -22.92 -11.14 -32.87
CA ALA A 567 -21.94 -10.08 -33.03
C ALA A 567 -21.11 -10.20 -34.32
N GLY A 568 -21.60 -10.97 -35.31
CA GLY A 568 -20.81 -11.39 -36.48
C GLY A 568 -20.21 -10.26 -37.31
N ASN A 569 -20.93 -9.16 -37.53
CA ASN A 569 -20.40 -8.01 -38.28
C ASN A 569 -19.31 -7.29 -37.50
N LEU A 570 -19.48 -7.11 -36.19
CA LEU A 570 -18.49 -6.52 -35.30
C LEU A 570 -17.22 -7.37 -35.23
N TYR A 571 -17.37 -8.68 -35.07
CA TYR A 571 -16.25 -9.62 -35.02
C TYR A 571 -15.50 -9.69 -36.36
N SER A 572 -16.22 -9.64 -37.49
CA SER A 572 -15.60 -9.59 -38.81
C SER A 572 -14.76 -8.31 -39.00
N ASP A 573 -15.28 -7.16 -38.55
CA ASP A 573 -14.56 -5.89 -38.60
C ASP A 573 -13.28 -5.90 -37.74
N LEU A 574 -13.39 -6.40 -36.49
CA LEU A 574 -12.24 -6.58 -35.60
C LEU A 574 -11.20 -7.54 -36.19
N ALA A 575 -11.62 -8.67 -36.77
CA ALA A 575 -10.73 -9.65 -37.37
C ALA A 575 -9.94 -9.07 -38.56
N GLU A 576 -10.58 -8.31 -39.44
CA GLU A 576 -9.89 -7.68 -40.59
C GLU A 576 -8.95 -6.54 -40.13
N ALA A 577 -9.34 -5.78 -39.10
CA ALA A 577 -8.46 -4.81 -38.46
C ALA A 577 -7.20 -5.48 -37.84
N GLU A 578 -7.36 -6.59 -37.12
CA GLU A 578 -6.23 -7.37 -36.58
C GLU A 578 -5.30 -7.86 -37.69
N LYS A 579 -5.87 -8.42 -38.76
CA LYS A 579 -5.12 -8.92 -39.91
C LYS A 579 -4.29 -7.82 -40.56
N THR A 580 -4.88 -6.64 -40.73
CA THR A 580 -4.19 -5.46 -41.28
C THR A 580 -3.02 -5.03 -40.39
N LEU A 581 -3.21 -4.93 -39.07
CA LEU A 581 -2.14 -4.57 -38.13
C LEU A 581 -1.03 -5.62 -38.06
N ARG A 582 -1.37 -6.91 -38.12
CA ARG A 582 -0.38 -7.99 -38.14
C ARG A 582 0.46 -8.01 -39.42
N ALA A 583 -0.09 -7.57 -40.55
CA ALA A 583 0.68 -7.41 -41.79
C ALA A 583 1.78 -6.33 -41.63
N GLU A 584 1.53 -5.33 -40.80
CA GLU A 584 2.43 -4.20 -40.54
C GLU A 584 3.40 -4.46 -39.36
N LYS A 585 3.52 -5.72 -38.90
CA LYS A 585 4.34 -6.10 -37.73
C LYS A 585 5.84 -5.80 -37.83
N HIS A 586 6.34 -5.54 -39.04
CA HIS A 586 7.76 -5.28 -39.29
C HIS A 586 8.18 -3.87 -38.85
N TRP A 587 7.23 -2.96 -38.64
CA TRP A 587 7.51 -1.58 -38.23
C TRP A 587 6.54 -1.02 -37.18
N VAL A 588 5.40 -1.68 -36.93
CA VAL A 588 4.44 -1.30 -35.88
C VAL A 588 4.44 -2.34 -34.77
N SER A 589 4.58 -1.91 -33.51
CA SER A 589 4.32 -2.76 -32.33
C SER A 589 2.84 -2.66 -31.96
N THR A 590 2.18 -3.80 -31.78
CA THR A 590 0.75 -3.89 -31.50
C THR A 590 0.46 -5.01 -30.53
N THR A 591 -0.35 -4.77 -29.51
CA THR A 591 -0.91 -5.81 -28.64
C THR A 591 -2.43 -5.86 -28.80
N PHE A 592 -2.97 -7.07 -28.96
CA PHE A 592 -4.39 -7.31 -29.13
C PHE A 592 -5.00 -7.75 -27.80
N VAL A 593 -5.70 -6.83 -27.15
CA VAL A 593 -6.34 -7.07 -25.86
C VAL A 593 -7.70 -7.69 -26.08
N LYS A 594 -7.86 -8.96 -25.73
CA LYS A 594 -9.02 -9.82 -26.02
C LYS A 594 -9.75 -10.23 -24.74
N PRO A 595 -10.51 -9.32 -24.09
CA PRO A 595 -11.23 -9.64 -22.86
C PRO A 595 -12.47 -10.51 -23.14
N GLY A 596 -12.99 -11.11 -22.07
CA GLY A 596 -14.34 -11.69 -22.04
C GLY A 596 -15.45 -10.63 -22.04
N GLY A 597 -16.68 -11.05 -21.77
CA GLY A 597 -17.86 -10.19 -21.66
C GLY A 597 -17.67 -9.05 -20.65
N LEU A 598 -17.85 -7.83 -21.14
CA LEU A 598 -17.60 -6.58 -20.40
C LEU A 598 -18.82 -6.11 -19.61
N VAL A 599 -18.58 -5.64 -18.38
CA VAL A 599 -19.63 -5.12 -17.49
C VAL A 599 -19.28 -3.77 -16.86
N HIS A 600 -20.32 -2.98 -16.58
CA HIS A 600 -20.20 -1.82 -15.69
C HIS A 600 -20.21 -2.33 -14.25
N ASP A 601 -19.06 -2.31 -13.61
CA ASP A 601 -18.86 -2.81 -12.26
C ASP A 601 -17.64 -2.11 -11.63
N VAL A 602 -17.42 -2.31 -10.33
CA VAL A 602 -16.25 -1.76 -9.63
C VAL A 602 -14.96 -2.48 -10.07
N GLN A 603 -13.84 -1.76 -10.01
CA GLN A 603 -12.51 -2.33 -10.24
C GLN A 603 -12.16 -3.27 -9.07
N ARG A 604 -11.93 -4.56 -9.37
CA ARG A 604 -11.58 -5.57 -8.35
C ARG A 604 -10.16 -6.11 -8.50
N GLY A 605 -9.45 -5.67 -9.53
CA GLY A 605 -8.11 -6.14 -9.88
C GLY A 605 -8.16 -7.10 -11.05
N HIS A 606 -7.06 -7.15 -11.79
CA HIS A 606 -6.95 -7.90 -13.04
C HIS A 606 -5.70 -8.78 -13.08
N THR A 607 -5.76 -9.82 -13.91
CA THR A 607 -4.63 -10.64 -14.33
C THR A 607 -4.56 -10.68 -15.85
N LEU A 608 -3.34 -10.67 -16.39
CA LEU A 608 -3.10 -10.82 -17.82
C LEU A 608 -2.86 -12.29 -18.15
N SER A 609 -3.47 -12.78 -19.22
CA SER A 609 -3.28 -14.15 -19.70
C SER A 609 -3.20 -14.18 -21.22
N THR A 610 -2.27 -14.96 -21.75
CA THR A 610 -2.18 -15.22 -23.20
C THR A 610 -2.87 -16.51 -23.60
N THR A 611 -3.43 -17.26 -22.63
CA THR A 611 -3.95 -18.62 -22.86
C THR A 611 -5.40 -18.80 -22.42
N THR A 612 -5.93 -17.93 -21.56
CA THR A 612 -7.27 -18.08 -20.98
C THR A 612 -7.99 -16.73 -20.87
N ALA A 613 -9.27 -16.70 -21.23
CA ALA A 613 -10.15 -15.56 -20.95
C ALA A 613 -11.25 -15.95 -19.95
N LYS A 614 -11.50 -15.07 -18.97
CA LYS A 614 -12.57 -15.22 -17.98
C LYS A 614 -13.69 -14.21 -18.25
N THR A 615 -14.92 -14.63 -17.98
CA THR A 615 -16.13 -13.81 -18.09
C THR A 615 -16.93 -13.85 -16.80
N PRO A 616 -17.53 -12.73 -16.35
CA PRO A 616 -17.41 -11.36 -16.87
C PRO A 616 -16.23 -10.56 -16.28
N VAL A 617 -15.82 -9.47 -16.95
CA VAL A 617 -14.75 -8.55 -16.51
C VAL A 617 -15.22 -7.09 -16.59
N SER A 618 -14.84 -6.23 -15.63
CA SER A 618 -15.26 -4.83 -15.61
C SER A 618 -14.52 -3.98 -16.65
N PHE A 619 -15.14 -2.91 -17.14
CA PHE A 619 -14.46 -1.95 -18.02
C PHE A 619 -13.22 -1.33 -17.36
N LEU A 620 -13.23 -1.14 -16.03
CA LEU A 620 -12.11 -0.58 -15.27
C LEU A 620 -10.94 -1.57 -15.17
N ASP A 621 -11.22 -2.86 -14.94
CA ASP A 621 -10.18 -3.90 -14.91
C ASP A 621 -9.55 -4.08 -16.30
N VAL A 622 -10.36 -4.04 -17.37
CA VAL A 622 -9.82 -4.06 -18.75
C VAL A 622 -8.94 -2.86 -19.03
N ALA A 623 -9.38 -1.65 -18.65
CA ALA A 623 -8.58 -0.45 -18.80
C ALA A 623 -7.26 -0.53 -18.02
N ALA A 624 -7.27 -1.04 -16.79
CA ALA A 624 -6.08 -1.25 -15.98
C ALA A 624 -5.10 -2.25 -16.62
N GLY A 625 -5.61 -3.38 -17.13
CA GLY A 625 -4.79 -4.33 -17.89
C GLY A 625 -4.20 -3.73 -19.16
N MET A 626 -4.97 -2.92 -19.91
CA MET A 626 -4.47 -2.22 -21.09
C MET A 626 -3.33 -1.24 -20.72
N VAL A 627 -3.46 -0.50 -19.62
CA VAL A 627 -2.43 0.43 -19.12
C VAL A 627 -1.19 -0.32 -18.64
N GLU A 628 -1.35 -1.47 -17.98
CA GLU A 628 -0.23 -2.33 -17.60
C GLU A 628 0.56 -2.76 -18.84
N ILE A 629 -0.12 -3.27 -19.87
CA ILE A 629 0.50 -3.68 -21.15
C ILE A 629 1.25 -2.50 -21.77
N ALA A 630 0.64 -1.31 -21.81
CA ALA A 630 1.27 -0.10 -22.35
C ALA A 630 2.55 0.31 -21.59
N ASN A 631 2.61 0.03 -20.29
CA ASN A 631 3.72 0.40 -19.40
C ASN A 631 4.89 -0.59 -19.42
N VAL A 632 4.74 -1.77 -20.02
CA VAL A 632 5.85 -2.71 -20.17
C VAL A 632 6.89 -2.15 -21.17
N ASP A 633 8.15 -2.04 -20.73
CA ASP A 633 9.25 -1.54 -21.57
C ASP A 633 9.81 -2.62 -22.51
N ASP A 634 9.72 -3.89 -22.11
CA ASP A 634 10.09 -5.01 -22.99
C ASP A 634 9.04 -5.23 -24.11
N LYS A 635 9.35 -6.19 -25.00
CA LYS A 635 8.52 -6.56 -26.16
C LYS A 635 7.68 -7.83 -25.92
N ARG A 636 7.47 -8.26 -24.67
CA ARG A 636 6.82 -9.55 -24.36
C ARG A 636 5.39 -9.69 -24.87
N TYR A 637 4.71 -8.56 -25.09
CA TYR A 637 3.34 -8.51 -25.60
C TYR A 637 3.24 -8.03 -27.05
N ASP A 638 4.36 -7.79 -27.72
CA ASP A 638 4.35 -7.39 -29.14
C ASP A 638 3.75 -8.52 -29.99
N MET A 639 2.72 -8.16 -30.76
CA MET A 639 1.91 -9.03 -31.62
C MET A 639 1.14 -10.15 -30.92
N MET A 640 1.06 -10.11 -29.59
CA MET A 640 0.40 -11.14 -28.78
C MET A 640 -1.10 -10.86 -28.60
N ASN A 641 -1.84 -11.94 -28.39
CA ASN A 641 -3.22 -11.93 -27.92
C ASN A 641 -3.21 -12.03 -26.40
N VAL A 642 -3.77 -11.03 -25.72
CA VAL A 642 -3.74 -10.93 -24.26
C VAL A 642 -5.15 -10.71 -23.74
N SER A 643 -5.67 -11.66 -22.96
CA SER A 643 -6.90 -11.47 -22.19
C SER A 643 -6.61 -10.72 -20.89
N VAL A 644 -7.56 -9.89 -20.48
CA VAL A 644 -7.61 -9.28 -19.15
C VAL A 644 -8.73 -9.96 -18.37
N ASN A 645 -8.37 -10.59 -17.26
CA ASN A 645 -9.26 -11.41 -16.45
C ASN A 645 -9.43 -10.80 -15.06
N ALA A 646 -10.67 -10.73 -14.56
CA ALA A 646 -10.94 -10.26 -13.19
C ALA A 646 -10.32 -11.21 -12.13
N ILE A 647 -9.86 -10.64 -11.01
CA ILE A 647 -9.42 -11.39 -9.83
C ILE A 647 -10.63 -11.68 -8.93
N GLY A 648 -10.82 -12.95 -8.58
CA GLY A 648 -11.89 -13.42 -7.68
C GLY A 648 -13.24 -13.68 -8.38
N ASP A 649 -14.20 -14.14 -7.57
CA ASP A 649 -15.58 -14.39 -7.99
C ASP A 649 -16.48 -13.22 -7.57
N GLY A 650 -17.55 -12.93 -8.33
CA GLY A 650 -18.55 -11.92 -7.96
C GLY A 650 -18.66 -10.70 -8.88
N THR A 651 -18.12 -10.76 -10.10
CA THR A 651 -18.44 -9.78 -11.14
C THR A 651 -19.92 -9.88 -11.53
N ALA A 652 -20.58 -8.73 -11.67
CA ALA A 652 -22.00 -8.67 -11.96
C ALA A 652 -22.34 -9.38 -13.28
N PHE A 653 -23.52 -10.00 -13.34
CA PHE A 653 -23.99 -10.64 -14.57
C PHE A 653 -24.25 -9.61 -15.68
N PRO A 654 -23.79 -9.83 -16.93
CA PRO A 654 -23.90 -8.87 -18.03
C PRO A 654 -25.33 -8.81 -18.63
N TRP A 655 -26.30 -8.25 -17.91
CA TRP A 655 -27.69 -8.14 -18.40
C TRP A 655 -27.82 -7.39 -19.74
N LYS A 656 -27.02 -6.34 -19.95
CA LYS A 656 -26.94 -5.66 -21.25
C LYS A 656 -26.44 -6.57 -22.37
N GLY A 657 -25.56 -7.52 -22.05
CA GLY A 657 -25.09 -8.53 -22.99
C GLY A 657 -26.24 -9.38 -23.54
N VAL A 658 -27.21 -9.75 -22.70
CA VAL A 658 -28.40 -10.49 -23.16
C VAL A 658 -29.22 -9.67 -24.16
N TYR A 659 -29.42 -8.37 -23.88
CA TYR A 659 -30.09 -7.47 -24.80
C TYR A 659 -29.37 -7.39 -26.15
N TYR A 660 -28.05 -7.20 -26.15
CA TYR A 660 -27.24 -7.12 -27.37
C TYR A 660 -27.16 -8.44 -28.14
N VAL A 661 -27.24 -9.60 -27.46
CA VAL A 661 -27.37 -10.89 -28.14
C VAL A 661 -28.70 -10.97 -28.88
N MET A 662 -29.80 -10.60 -28.23
CA MET A 662 -31.13 -10.65 -28.85
C MET A 662 -31.26 -9.70 -30.04
N THR A 663 -30.84 -8.44 -29.90
CA THR A 663 -30.86 -7.47 -31.00
C THR A 663 -29.84 -7.81 -32.08
N GLY A 664 -28.67 -8.35 -31.69
CA GLY A 664 -27.64 -8.82 -32.61
C GLY A 664 -28.11 -9.96 -33.52
N LEU A 665 -28.87 -10.92 -32.98
CA LEU A 665 -29.52 -11.97 -33.77
C LEU A 665 -30.58 -11.39 -34.70
N LEU A 666 -31.39 -10.43 -34.23
CA LEU A 666 -32.37 -9.74 -35.05
C LEU A 666 -31.70 -9.04 -36.26
N PHE A 667 -30.58 -8.35 -36.02
CA PHE A 667 -29.84 -7.65 -37.09
C PHE A 667 -29.11 -8.61 -38.02
N HIS A 668 -28.73 -9.80 -37.55
CA HIS A 668 -28.13 -10.82 -38.40
C HIS A 668 -29.17 -11.41 -39.38
N PHE A 669 -30.32 -11.87 -38.87
CA PHE A 669 -31.34 -12.52 -39.71
C PHE A 669 -32.21 -11.53 -40.48
N PHE A 670 -32.39 -10.31 -39.96
CA PHE A 670 -33.19 -9.26 -40.57
C PHE A 670 -32.42 -7.91 -40.59
N PRO A 671 -31.36 -7.77 -41.41
CA PRO A 671 -30.50 -6.58 -41.40
C PRO A 671 -31.23 -5.25 -41.63
N TRP A 672 -32.35 -5.27 -42.36
CA TRP A 672 -33.18 -4.10 -42.63
C TRP A 672 -33.79 -3.48 -41.36
N THR A 673 -33.93 -4.25 -40.29
CA THR A 673 -34.47 -3.78 -39.00
C THR A 673 -33.51 -2.83 -38.28
N TYR A 674 -32.21 -2.91 -38.58
CA TYR A 674 -31.18 -2.06 -37.98
C TYR A 674 -31.44 -0.56 -38.22
N LYS A 675 -32.05 -0.18 -39.36
CA LYS A 675 -32.45 1.21 -39.64
C LYS A 675 -33.38 1.81 -38.57
N TYR A 676 -34.14 0.96 -37.90
CA TYR A 676 -35.16 1.35 -36.93
C TYR A 676 -34.69 1.20 -35.48
N PHE A 677 -33.86 0.19 -35.21
CA PHE A 677 -33.50 -0.21 -33.84
C PHE A 677 -31.99 -0.16 -33.54
N GLY A 678 -31.15 0.17 -34.52
CA GLY A 678 -29.70 0.28 -34.34
C GLY A 678 -29.31 1.48 -33.46
N ASP A 679 -28.31 1.29 -32.60
CA ASP A 679 -27.82 2.32 -31.68
C ASP A 679 -26.89 3.32 -32.40
N CYS A 680 -26.30 2.90 -33.53
CA CYS A 680 -25.39 3.71 -34.33
C CYS A 680 -25.92 4.00 -35.74
N PRO A 681 -25.67 5.19 -36.32
CA PRO A 681 -25.99 5.47 -37.72
C PRO A 681 -25.29 4.46 -38.64
N MET A 682 -26.01 3.85 -39.59
CA MET A 682 -25.42 2.91 -40.54
C MET A 682 -24.26 3.55 -41.30
N ALA A 683 -23.15 2.82 -41.41
CA ALA A 683 -22.09 3.15 -42.34
C ALA A 683 -22.68 3.23 -43.76
N ARG A 684 -22.39 4.30 -44.50
CA ARG A 684 -22.81 4.39 -45.90
C ARG A 684 -22.02 3.32 -46.67
N PRO A 685 -22.65 2.51 -47.53
CA PRO A 685 -21.89 1.62 -48.40
C PRO A 685 -20.92 2.48 -49.22
N LYS A 686 -19.61 2.23 -49.08
CA LYS A 686 -18.62 2.75 -50.02
C LYS A 686 -19.04 2.15 -51.37
N LYS A 687 -19.54 2.98 -52.29
CA LYS A 687 -19.96 2.53 -53.62
C LYS A 687 -18.82 1.67 -54.20
N ASP A 688 -19.17 0.47 -54.66
CA ASP A 688 -18.26 -0.46 -55.31
C ASP A 688 -17.37 0.30 -56.32
N ILE A 689 -16.05 0.13 -56.18
CA ILE A 689 -15.07 0.41 -57.24
C ILE A 689 -14.88 -0.88 -58.03
#